data_AF-A0AAV9SZ17-F1
#
_entry.id   AF-A0AAV9SZ17-F1
#
_cell.length_a   1.000
_cell.length_b   1.000
_cell.length_c   1.000
_cell.angle_alpha   90.00
_cell.angle_beta   90.00
_cell.angle_gamma   90.00
#
_symmetry.space_group_name_H-M   'P 1'
#
loop_
_entity.id
_entity.type
_entity.pdbx_description
1 polymer ?
#
loop_
_entity_poly.entity_id
_entity_poly.type
_entity_poly.pdbx_seq_one_letter_code
_entity_poly.pdbx_strand_id
1 'polypeptide(L)'
;MSAASQRGSLAPLPEYHRRGLIILTAFSFLSTLATTLLWLFITYKFLSYRRRKWVDKRRRARRRQHATVADLPDLTLGLDAPCPGSTGFSRIEELDRLATVQEPANDAGAQRPDEDDEVDEAEERSPFPILVYNLLLADMMEAVAYSLSIYWVIEDGIFAPSSVCWAQGWLGSTSNLAASLFLTAISVNTFLTVGLGFKPPPWTVYTTIASLWIFDFGINGAGVISATLHPATVGESFFMRANVWCWISTAYDSWRLWAHYFWVMVSIAVTISLYSFVFFTLWRQKRNCRHLPTKRSTPSEESGFHTSREAEPQQLSGYHPAFLIYPFIYIGCSVPLVVGRVTALLGIDLGIFYFAFAGSVLAANGLFNSILWTSTILFSAPQDKQLRDLAIQTMSGAQAGNEAPETSNKRRRTSGMYQRRRAVAACGPCRVRKTKCDNVRPACGFCQRNGGHCTYPDTSNDFSTFDPASLAILDRINHVVSLLETGPQPPMDNVGSAVPLPQSTLSPTSISGPQTSTSVALEEDPTHALDNLPEDDAMIRFNIPDSAAASANCEAVLKWPIFRGLVPDVESFILEADDDDRESFDRPRPVNGCSLGRGVQEDDFTVLSKKFLAYVHVKNPILDVADFKAQLIACALACLASPFQSELNLNGTPESVRSSASNSTDPDTAQAYYLAAKKRMGLIEPSLLQVQCLFFFAVFEMYTLHPLQAWFYFNQACVQFKSLLWRRSQRRNPHNISQKTRRLEQRLYWSCMKSECELRCEIPLPLSGITSLGYPDLFPSPPSEVASPAAQPSALDILEDDIHPEEEKSWFYYLAEISSRRMINRAISVFGYNGQQAWVQDVARVVEKCEEFDGHINVWCLHIPSQINWQNRDLSNNELVHFIQNRATSCREWIHRPFVYYVVHQPPDDPWMPRVMPLAEKCLELSVELLLDVNLHHRHHGTWFMARAAMTRALLVLAAVKSGRFTQLPERWKQAVETATLALQRWYGEAPDLLRAASVLEGVIGQVIGTGG
;
A
#
# COMPACT_ATOMS: atom_id res chain seq x y z
N MET A 1 -27.30 -32.81 -59.94
CA MET A 1 -26.85 -34.16 -59.49
C MET A 1 -27.87 -34.65 -58.47
N SER A 2 -28.31 -35.92 -58.50
CA SER A 2 -29.36 -36.36 -57.56
C SER A 2 -28.85 -36.32 -56.11
N ALA A 3 -29.73 -36.05 -55.14
CA ALA A 3 -29.38 -36.02 -53.73
C ALA A 3 -28.73 -37.33 -53.23
N ALA A 4 -28.83 -38.44 -53.98
CA ALA A 4 -28.18 -39.71 -53.68
C ALA A 4 -26.67 -39.73 -54.04
N SER A 5 -26.22 -38.97 -55.05
CA SER A 5 -24.79 -38.92 -55.43
C SER A 5 -23.93 -38.09 -54.46
N GLN A 6 -24.56 -37.39 -53.51
CA GLN A 6 -23.90 -36.57 -52.50
C GLN A 6 -23.63 -37.32 -51.18
N ARG A 7 -24.22 -38.52 -50.97
CA ARG A 7 -24.26 -39.21 -49.66
C ARG A 7 -23.13 -40.22 -49.41
N GLY A 8 -22.67 -40.91 -50.44
CA GLY A 8 -21.67 -42.00 -50.33
C GLY A 8 -20.21 -41.53 -50.36
N SER A 9 -19.26 -42.45 -50.21
CA SER A 9 -17.82 -42.18 -50.31
C SER A 9 -17.42 -41.50 -51.63
N LEU A 10 -16.43 -40.62 -51.58
CA LEU A 10 -15.86 -39.91 -52.73
C LEU A 10 -14.35 -40.20 -52.80
N ALA A 11 -13.92 -40.99 -53.78
CA ALA A 11 -12.51 -41.26 -54.07
C ALA A 11 -12.33 -41.53 -55.58
N PRO A 12 -11.25 -41.01 -56.22
CA PRO A 12 -10.25 -40.09 -55.66
C PRO A 12 -10.80 -38.68 -55.43
N LEU A 13 -10.08 -37.85 -54.66
CA LEU A 13 -10.51 -36.52 -54.27
C LEU A 13 -10.37 -35.52 -55.45
N PRO A 14 -11.46 -34.89 -55.95
CA PRO A 14 -11.35 -33.92 -57.03
C PRO A 14 -10.52 -32.71 -56.63
N GLU A 15 -9.79 -32.10 -57.58
CA GLU A 15 -8.84 -31.00 -57.32
C GLU A 15 -9.45 -29.83 -56.52
N TYR A 16 -10.70 -29.48 -56.82
CA TYR A 16 -11.42 -28.42 -56.11
C TYR A 16 -11.77 -28.80 -54.66
N HIS A 17 -12.04 -30.08 -54.39
CA HIS A 17 -12.22 -30.56 -53.02
C HIS A 17 -10.90 -30.56 -52.26
N ARG A 18 -9.80 -30.96 -52.92
CA ARG A 18 -8.46 -30.97 -52.32
C ARG A 18 -8.04 -29.56 -51.87
N ARG A 19 -8.13 -28.56 -52.75
CA ARG A 19 -7.77 -27.18 -52.42
C ARG A 19 -8.64 -26.61 -51.30
N GLY A 20 -9.95 -26.85 -51.37
CA GLY A 20 -10.88 -26.42 -50.32
C GLY A 20 -10.57 -27.04 -48.96
N LEU A 21 -10.27 -28.34 -48.92
CA LEU A 21 -9.92 -29.06 -47.70
C LEU A 21 -8.57 -28.63 -47.11
N ILE A 22 -7.56 -28.33 -47.94
CA ILE A 22 -6.28 -27.79 -47.46
C ILE A 22 -6.48 -26.45 -46.74
N ILE A 23 -7.30 -25.56 -47.31
CA ILE A 23 -7.60 -24.26 -46.67
C ILE A 23 -8.36 -24.48 -45.36
N LEU A 24 -9.41 -25.29 -45.38
CA LEU A 24 -10.21 -25.61 -44.21
C LEU A 24 -9.35 -26.14 -43.06
N THR A 25 -8.48 -27.11 -43.35
CA THR A 25 -7.59 -27.74 -42.35
C THR A 25 -6.54 -26.78 -41.80
N ALA A 26 -6.02 -25.85 -42.60
CA ALA A 26 -5.06 -24.86 -42.14
C ALA A 26 -5.71 -23.88 -41.13
N PHE A 27 -6.89 -23.35 -41.45
CA PHE A 27 -7.63 -22.46 -40.56
C PHE A 27 -8.10 -23.18 -39.28
N SER A 28 -8.59 -24.41 -39.41
CA SER A 28 -9.03 -25.19 -38.26
C SER A 28 -7.88 -25.52 -37.32
N PHE A 29 -6.69 -25.86 -37.84
CA PHE A 29 -5.51 -26.14 -37.01
C PHE A 29 -5.03 -24.90 -36.24
N LEU A 30 -4.98 -23.74 -36.90
CA LEU A 30 -4.63 -22.48 -36.25
C LEU A 30 -5.65 -22.11 -35.16
N SER A 31 -6.94 -22.33 -35.44
CA SER A 31 -8.04 -22.12 -34.48
C SER A 31 -7.94 -23.08 -33.30
N THR A 32 -7.66 -24.37 -33.51
CA THR A 32 -7.43 -25.35 -32.43
C THR A 32 -6.25 -24.95 -31.56
N LEU A 33 -5.13 -24.52 -32.14
CA LEU A 33 -3.97 -24.08 -31.36
C LEU A 33 -4.28 -22.84 -30.51
N ALA A 34 -4.90 -21.82 -31.12
CA ALA A 34 -5.23 -20.57 -30.43
C ALA A 34 -6.23 -20.80 -29.27
N THR A 35 -7.32 -21.52 -29.52
CA THR A 35 -8.34 -21.82 -28.51
C THR A 35 -7.79 -22.70 -27.39
N THR A 36 -6.97 -23.71 -27.70
CA THR A 36 -6.33 -24.58 -26.70
C THR A 36 -5.38 -23.80 -25.80
N LEU A 37 -4.50 -22.96 -26.37
CA LEU A 37 -3.56 -22.15 -25.59
C LEU A 37 -4.28 -21.18 -24.66
N LEU A 38 -5.34 -20.53 -25.16
CA LEU A 38 -6.14 -19.61 -24.37
C LEU A 38 -6.91 -20.34 -23.26
N TRP A 39 -7.53 -21.48 -23.59
CA TRP A 39 -8.26 -22.29 -22.63
C TRP A 39 -7.34 -22.82 -21.52
N LEU A 40 -6.14 -23.30 -21.85
CA LEU A 40 -5.13 -23.71 -20.87
C LEU A 40 -4.68 -22.55 -19.98
N PHE A 41 -4.47 -21.36 -20.56
CA PHE A 41 -4.10 -20.18 -19.79
C PHE A 41 -5.19 -19.77 -18.79
N ILE A 42 -6.45 -19.70 -19.23
CA ILE A 42 -7.59 -19.34 -18.36
C ILE A 42 -7.77 -20.41 -17.28
N THR A 43 -7.70 -21.69 -17.64
CA THR A 43 -7.80 -22.81 -16.70
C THR A 43 -6.68 -22.79 -15.67
N TYR A 44 -5.43 -22.54 -16.09
CA TYR A 44 -4.30 -22.35 -15.18
C TYR A 44 -4.50 -21.18 -14.23
N LYS A 45 -5.01 -20.04 -14.71
CA LYS A 45 -5.33 -18.88 -13.86
C LYS A 45 -6.42 -19.21 -12.84
N PHE A 46 -7.47 -19.91 -13.25
CA PHE A 46 -8.55 -20.32 -12.36
C PHE A 46 -8.07 -21.31 -11.28
N LEU A 47 -7.30 -22.33 -11.68
CA LEU A 47 -6.71 -23.32 -10.78
C LEU A 47 -5.66 -22.72 -9.84
N SER A 48 -4.79 -21.85 -10.34
CA SER A 48 -3.76 -21.19 -9.52
C SER A 48 -4.40 -20.24 -8.50
N TYR A 49 -5.48 -19.54 -8.86
CA TYR A 49 -6.26 -18.74 -7.93
C TYR A 49 -6.93 -19.61 -6.86
N ARG A 50 -7.62 -20.69 -7.27
CA ARG A 50 -8.22 -21.66 -6.32
C ARG A 50 -7.18 -22.28 -5.40
N ARG A 51 -6.00 -22.61 -5.93
CA ARG A 51 -4.87 -23.14 -5.14
C ARG A 51 -4.35 -22.12 -4.14
N ARG A 52 -4.25 -20.84 -4.50
CA ARG A 52 -3.88 -19.77 -3.56
C ARG A 52 -4.93 -19.64 -2.45
N LYS A 53 -6.22 -19.50 -2.79
CA LYS A 53 -7.31 -19.43 -1.81
C LYS A 53 -7.34 -20.64 -0.88
N TRP A 54 -7.12 -21.84 -1.42
CA TRP A 54 -7.04 -23.07 -0.63
C TRP A 54 -5.77 -23.14 0.25
N VAL A 55 -4.60 -22.73 -0.27
CA VAL A 55 -3.36 -22.66 0.52
C VAL A 55 -3.48 -21.62 1.62
N ASP A 56 -4.12 -20.48 1.37
CA ASP A 56 -4.37 -19.43 2.36
C ASP A 56 -5.36 -19.92 3.43
N LYS A 57 -6.46 -20.60 3.04
CA LYS A 57 -7.38 -21.25 3.99
C LYS A 57 -6.66 -22.30 4.84
N ARG A 58 -5.79 -23.14 4.25
CA ARG A 58 -4.97 -24.12 4.98
C ARG A 58 -3.92 -23.47 5.88
N ARG A 59 -3.34 -22.34 5.48
CA ARG A 59 -2.38 -21.56 6.28
C ARG A 59 -3.07 -20.88 7.45
N ARG A 60 -4.27 -20.31 7.27
CA ARG A 60 -5.11 -19.77 8.34
C ARG A 60 -5.49 -20.88 9.34
N ALA A 61 -5.92 -22.05 8.86
CA ALA A 61 -6.19 -23.21 9.71
C ALA A 61 -4.95 -23.71 10.49
N ARG A 62 -3.78 -23.80 9.83
CA ARG A 62 -2.52 -24.15 10.50
C ARG A 62 -2.01 -23.08 11.47
N ARG A 63 -2.24 -21.80 11.19
CA ARG A 63 -1.91 -20.69 12.11
C ARG A 63 -2.81 -20.72 13.35
N ARG A 64 -4.12 -20.98 13.19
CA ARG A 64 -5.03 -21.20 14.33
C ARG A 64 -4.56 -22.38 15.20
N GLN A 65 -4.04 -23.45 14.58
CA GLN A 65 -3.54 -24.65 15.29
C GLN A 65 -2.12 -24.51 15.88
N HIS A 66 -1.28 -23.62 15.35
CA HIS A 66 0.04 -23.32 15.89
C HIS A 66 0.03 -22.19 16.92
N ALA A 67 -0.91 -21.23 16.85
CA ALA A 67 -1.12 -20.21 17.88
C ALA A 67 -1.46 -20.86 19.23
N THR A 68 -2.26 -21.92 19.23
CA THR A 68 -2.59 -22.69 20.44
C THR A 68 -1.43 -23.48 21.06
N VAL A 69 -0.28 -23.63 20.37
CA VAL A 69 0.86 -24.43 20.86
C VAL A 69 2.15 -23.61 21.01
N ALA A 70 2.26 -22.45 20.36
CA ALA A 70 3.47 -21.63 20.34
C ALA A 70 3.36 -20.30 21.11
N ASP A 71 2.17 -19.93 21.61
CA ASP A 71 1.95 -18.70 22.39
C ASP A 71 2.10 -18.91 23.92
N LEU A 72 3.05 -19.74 24.35
CA LEU A 72 3.63 -19.59 25.69
C LEU A 72 4.99 -18.89 25.53
N PRO A 73 5.10 -17.57 25.76
CA PRO A 73 6.39 -16.90 25.73
C PRO A 73 7.22 -17.31 26.95
N ASP A 74 8.43 -17.81 26.69
CA ASP A 74 9.49 -18.00 27.67
C ASP A 74 10.00 -16.63 28.12
N LEU A 75 9.52 -16.19 29.27
CA LEU A 75 9.70 -14.85 29.85
C LEU A 75 10.98 -14.74 30.70
N THR A 76 12.09 -15.32 30.24
CA THR A 76 13.34 -15.34 31.02
C THR A 76 14.54 -14.80 30.26
N LEU A 77 14.57 -13.49 30.01
CA LEU A 77 15.83 -12.77 29.80
C LEU A 77 15.66 -11.26 30.01
N GLY A 78 16.03 -10.79 31.21
CA GLY A 78 16.53 -9.41 31.34
C GLY A 78 16.06 -8.54 32.49
N LEU A 79 15.57 -9.05 33.62
CA LEU A 79 15.43 -8.25 34.86
C LEU A 79 15.66 -9.13 36.10
N ASP A 80 16.90 -9.54 36.34
CA ASP A 80 17.34 -10.05 37.64
C ASP A 80 18.35 -9.07 38.26
N ALA A 81 17.84 -8.07 38.97
CA ALA A 81 18.57 -7.46 40.08
C ALA A 81 18.09 -8.16 41.37
N PRO A 82 18.99 -8.76 42.17
CA PRO A 82 18.57 -9.59 43.31
C PRO A 82 18.02 -8.72 44.45
N CYS A 83 16.75 -8.90 44.79
CA CYS A 83 16.24 -8.56 46.13
C CYS A 83 16.41 -9.79 47.05
N PRO A 84 17.02 -9.65 48.22
CA PRO A 84 17.36 -10.80 49.06
C PRO A 84 16.14 -11.31 49.83
N GLY A 85 15.70 -12.54 49.52
CA GLY A 85 14.87 -13.35 50.43
C GLY A 85 13.61 -13.97 49.85
N SER A 86 13.73 -15.02 49.02
CA SER A 86 12.78 -16.15 48.99
C SER A 86 13.33 -17.27 48.10
N THR A 87 13.21 -18.54 48.51
CA THR A 87 13.75 -19.70 47.78
C THR A 87 12.74 -20.25 46.78
N GLY A 88 13.14 -20.37 45.51
CA GLY A 88 12.28 -20.65 44.34
C GLY A 88 11.62 -22.03 44.23
N PHE A 89 11.56 -22.83 45.29
CA PHE A 89 10.99 -24.19 45.21
C PHE A 89 9.51 -24.29 45.58
N SER A 90 8.94 -23.31 46.27
CA SER A 90 7.52 -23.32 46.67
C SER A 90 6.55 -22.93 45.54
N ARG A 91 7.01 -22.16 44.53
CA ARG A 91 6.17 -21.71 43.41
C ARG A 91 5.90 -22.79 42.37
N ILE A 92 6.81 -23.74 42.19
CA ILE A 92 6.69 -24.78 41.15
C ILE A 92 5.62 -25.81 41.54
N GLU A 93 5.50 -26.13 42.84
CA GLU A 93 4.52 -27.10 43.34
C GLU A 93 3.07 -26.54 43.35
N GLU A 94 2.92 -25.22 43.41
CA GLU A 94 1.63 -24.53 43.35
C GLU A 94 1.13 -24.36 41.90
N LEU A 95 2.04 -24.15 40.93
CA LEU A 95 1.72 -24.11 39.50
C LEU A 95 1.31 -25.49 38.94
N ASP A 96 1.92 -26.58 39.41
CA ASP A 96 1.60 -27.95 38.96
C ASP A 96 0.24 -28.44 39.51
N ARG A 97 -0.16 -27.95 40.70
CA ARG A 97 -1.51 -28.18 41.26
C ARG A 97 -2.61 -27.42 40.53
N LEU A 98 -2.31 -26.26 39.94
CA LEU A 98 -3.29 -25.47 39.19
C LEU A 98 -3.46 -25.98 37.75
N ALA A 99 -2.41 -26.53 37.15
CA ALA A 99 -2.46 -27.10 35.79
C ALA A 99 -3.27 -28.41 35.70
N THR A 100 -3.45 -29.13 36.81
CA THR A 100 -4.10 -30.46 36.83
C THR A 100 -5.61 -30.43 37.10
N VAL A 101 -6.20 -29.27 37.44
CA VAL A 101 -7.64 -29.14 37.75
C VAL A 101 -8.49 -28.69 36.55
N GLN A 102 -7.87 -28.27 35.44
CA GLN A 102 -8.58 -27.65 34.31
C GLN A 102 -8.61 -28.54 33.05
N GLU A 103 -9.17 -29.76 33.13
CA GLU A 103 -9.86 -30.47 32.04
C GLU A 103 -10.33 -31.87 32.55
N PRO A 104 -11.64 -32.21 32.51
CA PRO A 104 -12.34 -32.47 31.25
C PRO A 104 -13.83 -32.10 31.27
N ALA A 105 -14.25 -31.11 30.48
CA ALA A 105 -15.66 -30.91 30.13
C ALA A 105 -15.78 -30.01 28.89
N ASN A 106 -15.44 -30.51 27.71
CA ASN A 106 -15.98 -29.99 26.44
C ASN A 106 -15.74 -31.00 25.31
N ASP A 107 -16.50 -32.09 25.37
CA ASP A 107 -16.64 -33.03 24.26
C ASP A 107 -18.14 -33.35 24.09
N ALA A 108 -18.96 -32.31 23.93
CA ALA A 108 -20.38 -32.41 23.55
C ALA A 108 -20.97 -31.01 23.27
N GLY A 109 -20.64 -30.41 22.13
CA GLY A 109 -21.24 -29.13 21.72
C GLY A 109 -20.95 -28.86 20.25
N ALA A 110 -21.92 -29.13 19.39
CA ALA A 110 -21.85 -28.88 17.97
C ALA A 110 -21.41 -27.44 17.67
N GLN A 111 -20.34 -27.32 16.88
CA GLN A 111 -19.83 -26.07 16.32
C GLN A 111 -20.98 -25.32 15.61
N ARG A 112 -21.34 -24.14 16.13
CA ARG A 112 -21.89 -23.08 15.27
C ARG A 112 -20.71 -22.50 14.49
N PRO A 113 -20.82 -22.33 13.16
CA PRO A 113 -19.80 -21.62 12.41
C PRO A 113 -19.76 -20.16 12.87
N ASP A 114 -18.56 -19.65 13.13
CA ASP A 114 -18.30 -18.24 13.41
C ASP A 114 -18.80 -17.37 12.24
N GLU A 115 -19.59 -16.35 12.54
CA GLU A 115 -20.20 -15.40 11.58
C GLU A 115 -19.14 -14.60 10.77
N ASP A 116 -17.87 -14.63 11.18
CA ASP A 116 -16.77 -13.95 10.48
C ASP A 116 -16.20 -14.73 9.27
N ASP A 117 -16.40 -16.05 9.19
CA ASP A 117 -15.94 -16.85 8.04
C ASP A 117 -16.96 -16.80 6.85
N GLU A 118 -18.19 -16.32 7.05
CA GLU A 118 -19.19 -16.12 5.97
C GLU A 118 -19.02 -14.81 5.19
N VAL A 119 -18.42 -13.78 5.79
CA VAL A 119 -18.24 -12.47 5.11
C VAL A 119 -17.17 -12.54 4.00
N ASP A 120 -16.23 -13.48 4.08
CA ASP A 120 -15.14 -13.69 3.09
C ASP A 120 -15.56 -14.56 1.87
N GLU A 121 -16.80 -15.10 1.85
CA GLU A 121 -17.36 -15.81 0.69
C GLU A 121 -18.15 -14.91 -0.28
N ALA A 122 -18.49 -13.68 0.12
CA ALA A 122 -19.33 -12.76 -0.66
C ALA A 122 -18.55 -11.77 -1.56
N GLU A 123 -17.30 -12.04 -1.93
CA GLU A 123 -16.68 -11.37 -3.08
C GLU A 123 -17.30 -11.96 -4.36
N GLU A 124 -18.53 -11.51 -4.65
CA GLU A 124 -19.42 -12.03 -5.68
C GLU A 124 -18.82 -11.77 -7.08
N ARG A 125 -17.97 -12.71 -7.50
CA ARG A 125 -17.38 -12.73 -8.83
C ARG A 125 -18.50 -12.78 -9.85
N SER A 126 -18.55 -11.78 -10.72
CA SER A 126 -19.58 -11.78 -11.76
C SER A 126 -19.52 -13.06 -12.61
N PRO A 127 -20.66 -13.69 -12.91
CA PRO A 127 -20.70 -14.99 -13.57
C PRO A 127 -20.39 -14.92 -15.08
N PHE A 128 -20.16 -13.74 -15.65
CA PHE A 128 -19.95 -13.53 -17.08
C PHE A 128 -18.73 -14.28 -17.69
N PRO A 129 -17.53 -14.27 -17.09
CA PRO A 129 -16.35 -14.92 -17.67
C PRO A 129 -16.50 -16.44 -17.82
N ILE A 130 -17.40 -17.07 -17.05
CA ILE A 130 -17.59 -18.52 -17.09
C ILE A 130 -18.46 -18.96 -18.28
N LEU A 131 -19.35 -18.10 -18.76
CA LEU A 131 -20.10 -18.33 -20.00
C LEU A 131 -19.18 -18.26 -21.22
N VAL A 132 -18.28 -17.27 -21.27
CA VAL A 132 -17.29 -17.15 -22.34
C VAL A 132 -16.31 -18.33 -22.35
N TYR A 133 -15.97 -18.86 -21.17
CA TYR A 133 -15.15 -20.08 -21.06
C TYR A 133 -15.82 -21.30 -21.71
N ASN A 134 -17.15 -21.47 -21.56
CA ASN A 134 -17.90 -22.56 -22.19
C ASN A 134 -18.08 -22.35 -23.70
N LEU A 135 -18.26 -21.11 -24.15
CA LEU A 135 -18.23 -20.78 -25.59
C LEU A 135 -16.89 -21.16 -26.22
N LEU A 136 -15.77 -20.84 -25.57
CA LEU A 136 -14.42 -21.22 -26.04
C LEU A 136 -14.23 -22.73 -26.12
N LEU A 137 -14.85 -23.49 -25.22
CA LEU A 137 -14.84 -24.95 -25.24
C LEU A 137 -15.60 -25.50 -26.47
N ALA A 138 -16.75 -24.92 -26.79
CA ALA A 138 -17.51 -25.27 -28.00
C ALA A 138 -16.71 -24.94 -29.28
N ASP A 139 -16.11 -23.74 -29.37
CA ASP A 139 -15.28 -23.33 -30.50
C ASP A 139 -14.06 -24.25 -30.70
N MET A 140 -13.47 -24.73 -29.60
CA MET A 140 -12.38 -25.70 -29.64
C MET A 140 -12.84 -27.04 -30.23
N MET A 141 -14.01 -27.53 -29.82
CA MET A 141 -14.61 -28.75 -30.38
C MET A 141 -14.90 -28.60 -31.88
N GLU A 142 -15.37 -27.43 -32.31
CA GLU A 142 -15.63 -27.11 -33.72
C GLU A 142 -14.35 -27.13 -34.57
N ALA A 143 -13.30 -26.47 -34.09
CA ALA A 143 -12.00 -26.44 -34.76
C ALA A 143 -11.40 -27.86 -34.86
N VAL A 144 -11.58 -28.70 -33.85
CA VAL A 144 -11.15 -30.12 -33.89
C VAL A 144 -11.94 -30.91 -34.94
N ALA A 145 -13.27 -30.73 -35.02
CA ALA A 145 -14.12 -31.42 -35.99
C ALA A 145 -13.67 -31.16 -37.44
N TYR A 146 -13.38 -29.91 -37.78
CA TYR A 146 -12.90 -29.55 -39.12
C TYR A 146 -11.44 -29.94 -39.37
N SER A 147 -10.60 -29.97 -38.32
CA SER A 147 -9.20 -30.43 -38.42
C SER A 147 -9.08 -31.91 -38.80
N LEU A 148 -10.08 -32.74 -38.47
CA LEU A 148 -10.15 -34.13 -38.94
C LEU A 148 -10.17 -34.25 -40.47
N SER A 149 -10.48 -33.17 -41.19
CA SER A 149 -10.47 -33.18 -42.65
C SER A 149 -9.08 -33.38 -43.26
N ILE A 150 -8.01 -33.29 -42.46
CA ILE A 150 -6.64 -33.65 -42.88
C ILE A 150 -6.57 -35.11 -43.32
N TYR A 151 -7.36 -35.99 -42.69
CA TYR A 151 -7.46 -37.40 -43.03
C TYR A 151 -7.94 -37.59 -44.47
N TRP A 152 -8.93 -36.81 -44.91
CA TRP A 152 -9.46 -36.87 -46.28
C TRP A 152 -8.45 -36.39 -47.34
N VAL A 153 -7.56 -35.46 -46.97
CA VAL A 153 -6.50 -34.96 -47.85
C VAL A 153 -5.39 -36.00 -48.02
N ILE A 154 -5.04 -36.71 -46.94
CA ILE A 154 -4.00 -37.74 -46.91
C ILE A 154 -4.44 -39.00 -47.66
N GLU A 155 -5.66 -39.49 -47.38
CA GLU A 155 -6.19 -40.73 -47.96
C GLU A 155 -6.80 -40.55 -49.36
N ASP A 156 -6.72 -39.34 -49.92
CA ASP A 156 -7.24 -38.99 -51.24
C ASP A 156 -8.73 -39.34 -51.46
N GLY A 157 -9.55 -39.15 -50.43
CA GLY A 157 -10.98 -39.41 -50.53
C GLY A 157 -11.74 -39.16 -49.23
N ILE A 158 -13.05 -38.95 -49.32
CA ILE A 158 -13.96 -38.85 -48.17
C ILE A 158 -14.72 -40.17 -48.06
N PHE A 159 -14.42 -40.96 -47.03
CA PHE A 159 -15.02 -42.28 -46.82
C PHE A 159 -16.20 -42.23 -45.83
N ALA A 160 -17.41 -42.58 -46.29
CA ALA A 160 -18.63 -42.60 -45.50
C ALA A 160 -19.45 -43.88 -45.80
N PRO A 161 -19.81 -44.69 -44.78
CA PRO A 161 -19.55 -44.49 -43.35
C PRO A 161 -18.11 -44.86 -42.93
N SER A 162 -17.52 -44.09 -41.99
CA SER A 162 -16.24 -44.40 -41.33
C SER A 162 -16.22 -43.81 -39.92
N SER A 163 -15.30 -44.27 -39.06
CA SER A 163 -15.16 -43.74 -37.69
C SER A 163 -14.76 -42.26 -37.68
N VAL A 164 -13.89 -41.83 -38.60
CA VAL A 164 -13.50 -40.43 -38.76
C VAL A 164 -14.68 -39.58 -39.24
N CYS A 165 -15.49 -40.10 -40.17
CA CYS A 165 -16.71 -39.44 -40.65
C CYS A 165 -17.75 -39.28 -39.54
N TRP A 166 -17.92 -40.31 -38.70
CA TRP A 166 -18.80 -40.26 -37.54
C TRP A 166 -18.31 -39.24 -36.51
N ALA A 167 -17.02 -39.27 -36.16
CA ALA A 167 -16.43 -38.34 -35.19
C ALA A 167 -16.50 -36.88 -35.68
N GLN A 168 -16.23 -36.64 -36.96
CA GLN A 168 -16.36 -35.32 -37.58
C GLN A 168 -17.82 -34.83 -37.56
N GLY A 169 -18.78 -35.69 -37.90
CA GLY A 169 -20.20 -35.36 -37.89
C GLY A 169 -20.73 -35.08 -36.48
N TRP A 170 -20.35 -35.89 -35.49
CA TRP A 170 -20.73 -35.70 -34.09
C TRP A 170 -20.16 -34.41 -33.51
N LEU A 171 -18.83 -34.26 -33.54
CA LEU A 171 -18.17 -33.08 -32.98
C LEU A 171 -18.65 -31.79 -33.68
N GLY A 172 -18.81 -31.81 -35.01
CA GLY A 172 -19.29 -30.65 -35.75
C GLY A 172 -20.74 -30.27 -35.42
N SER A 173 -21.62 -31.26 -35.21
CA SER A 173 -23.03 -30.98 -34.89
C SER A 173 -23.23 -30.47 -33.48
N THR A 174 -22.56 -31.09 -32.50
CA THR A 174 -22.59 -30.70 -31.08
C THR A 174 -21.93 -29.33 -30.87
N SER A 175 -20.75 -29.11 -31.44
CA SER A 175 -20.01 -27.84 -31.23
C SER A 175 -20.72 -26.62 -31.80
N ASN A 176 -21.24 -26.70 -33.03
CA ASN A 176 -21.90 -25.58 -33.68
C ASN A 176 -23.22 -25.22 -32.98
N LEU A 177 -24.00 -26.23 -32.56
CA LEU A 177 -25.20 -26.00 -31.77
C LEU A 177 -24.86 -25.40 -30.40
N ALA A 178 -23.90 -25.97 -29.66
CA ALA A 178 -23.44 -25.43 -28.38
C ALA A 178 -22.94 -23.98 -28.49
N ALA A 179 -22.13 -23.65 -29.50
CA ALA A 179 -21.64 -22.29 -29.72
C ALA A 179 -22.80 -21.30 -29.91
N SER A 180 -23.81 -21.69 -30.70
CA SER A 180 -25.02 -20.88 -30.89
C SER A 180 -25.81 -20.66 -29.59
N LEU A 181 -25.93 -21.70 -28.76
CA LEU A 181 -26.70 -21.65 -27.51
C LEU A 181 -25.99 -20.83 -26.44
N PHE A 182 -24.68 -21.04 -26.25
CA PHE A 182 -23.88 -20.26 -25.30
C PHE A 182 -23.80 -18.79 -25.69
N LEU A 183 -23.73 -18.48 -26.99
CA LEU A 183 -23.79 -17.10 -27.45
C LEU A 183 -25.15 -16.46 -27.15
N THR A 184 -26.25 -17.19 -27.36
CA THR A 184 -27.58 -16.69 -26.97
C THR A 184 -27.66 -16.46 -25.46
N ALA A 185 -27.11 -17.36 -24.64
CA ALA A 185 -27.06 -17.18 -23.19
C ALA A 185 -26.24 -15.95 -22.77
N ILE A 186 -25.10 -15.71 -23.44
CA ILE A 186 -24.31 -14.48 -23.26
C ILE A 186 -25.14 -13.25 -23.64
N SER A 187 -25.91 -13.32 -24.73
CA SER A 187 -26.81 -12.25 -25.19
C SER A 187 -27.90 -11.94 -24.18
N VAL A 188 -28.55 -12.98 -23.64
CA VAL A 188 -29.59 -12.86 -22.61
C VAL A 188 -29.01 -12.28 -21.33
N ASN A 189 -27.89 -12.81 -20.83
CA ASN A 189 -27.24 -12.28 -19.64
C ASN A 189 -26.83 -10.81 -19.82
N THR A 190 -26.34 -10.46 -21.01
CA THR A 190 -26.01 -9.07 -21.38
C THR A 190 -27.26 -8.20 -21.39
N PHE A 191 -28.35 -8.65 -21.99
CA PHE A 191 -29.63 -7.93 -22.01
C PHE A 191 -30.21 -7.74 -20.61
N LEU A 192 -30.20 -8.77 -19.76
CA LEU A 192 -30.66 -8.66 -18.37
C LEU A 192 -29.84 -7.62 -17.61
N THR A 193 -28.52 -7.66 -17.76
CA THR A 193 -27.61 -6.77 -17.04
C THR A 193 -27.65 -5.34 -17.57
N VAL A 194 -27.57 -5.15 -18.89
CA VAL A 194 -27.45 -3.83 -19.55
C VAL A 194 -28.80 -3.22 -19.90
N GLY A 195 -29.73 -4.03 -20.41
CA GLY A 195 -31.06 -3.58 -20.82
C GLY A 195 -32.02 -3.41 -19.65
N LEU A 196 -32.06 -4.36 -18.71
CA LEU A 196 -32.98 -4.34 -17.56
C LEU A 196 -32.34 -3.94 -16.23
N GLY A 197 -31.00 -3.81 -16.16
CA GLY A 197 -30.30 -3.50 -14.91
C GLY A 197 -30.38 -4.61 -13.85
N PHE A 198 -30.73 -5.84 -14.27
CA PHE A 198 -30.89 -7.00 -13.41
C PHE A 198 -29.64 -7.90 -13.51
N LYS A 199 -28.95 -8.08 -12.39
CA LYS A 199 -27.80 -9.00 -12.28
C LYS A 199 -28.33 -10.39 -11.88
N PRO A 200 -28.22 -11.42 -12.75
CA PRO A 200 -28.68 -12.75 -12.39
C PRO A 200 -27.77 -13.34 -11.30
N PRO A 201 -28.34 -14.05 -10.32
CA PRO A 201 -27.55 -14.65 -9.27
C PRO A 201 -26.66 -15.78 -9.84
N PRO A 202 -25.48 -16.05 -9.25
CA PRO A 202 -24.50 -16.99 -9.83
C PRO A 202 -25.06 -18.39 -10.10
N TRP A 203 -25.94 -18.89 -9.23
CA TRP A 203 -26.56 -20.21 -9.38
C TRP A 203 -27.39 -20.33 -10.68
N THR A 204 -28.08 -19.26 -11.11
CA THR A 204 -28.87 -19.25 -12.35
C THR A 204 -27.98 -19.43 -13.58
N VAL A 205 -26.77 -18.87 -13.55
CA VAL A 205 -25.82 -19.05 -14.67
C VAL A 205 -25.28 -20.47 -14.71
N TYR A 206 -24.96 -21.07 -13.55
CA TYR A 206 -24.50 -22.46 -13.50
C TYR A 206 -25.57 -23.46 -13.94
N THR A 207 -26.82 -23.28 -13.51
CA THR A 207 -27.94 -24.14 -13.94
C THR A 207 -28.21 -23.99 -15.43
N THR A 208 -28.11 -22.77 -15.97
CA THR A 208 -28.22 -22.51 -17.41
C THR A 208 -27.14 -23.28 -18.19
N ILE A 209 -25.87 -23.19 -17.79
CA ILE A 209 -24.76 -23.90 -18.45
C ILE A 209 -25.00 -25.41 -18.47
N ALA A 210 -25.40 -26.00 -17.34
CA ALA A 210 -25.70 -27.41 -17.25
C ALA A 210 -26.86 -27.80 -18.19
N SER A 211 -27.94 -27.02 -18.21
CA SER A 211 -29.11 -27.28 -19.06
C SER A 211 -28.78 -27.22 -20.55
N LEU A 212 -27.93 -26.28 -20.98
CA LEU A 212 -27.56 -26.11 -22.39
C LEU A 212 -26.72 -27.29 -22.91
N TRP A 213 -25.75 -27.74 -22.12
CA TRP A 213 -24.96 -28.93 -22.48
C TRP A 213 -25.82 -30.20 -22.51
N ILE A 214 -26.69 -30.38 -21.52
CA ILE A 214 -27.61 -31.53 -21.48
C ILE A 214 -28.53 -31.53 -22.71
N PHE A 215 -29.06 -30.37 -23.08
CA PHE A 215 -29.92 -30.22 -24.25
C PHE A 215 -29.18 -30.51 -25.56
N ASP A 216 -27.99 -29.94 -25.75
CA ASP A 216 -27.18 -30.09 -26.96
C ASP A 216 -26.73 -31.54 -27.20
N PHE A 217 -26.16 -32.18 -26.18
CA PHE A 217 -25.81 -33.60 -26.26
C PHE A 217 -27.06 -34.48 -26.37
N GLY A 218 -28.15 -34.11 -25.69
CA GLY A 218 -29.41 -34.84 -25.69
C GLY A 218 -30.08 -34.87 -27.07
N ILE A 219 -30.20 -33.74 -27.76
CA ILE A 219 -30.87 -33.66 -29.07
C ILE A 219 -30.05 -34.34 -30.18
N ASN A 220 -28.72 -34.17 -30.17
CA ASN A 220 -27.83 -34.86 -31.11
C ASN A 220 -27.79 -36.38 -30.84
N GLY A 221 -27.75 -36.78 -29.56
CA GLY A 221 -27.82 -38.18 -29.15
C GLY A 221 -29.15 -38.83 -29.51
N ALA A 222 -30.27 -38.14 -29.31
CA ALA A 222 -31.61 -38.61 -29.68
C ALA A 222 -31.72 -38.84 -31.20
N GLY A 223 -31.11 -37.99 -32.03
CA GLY A 223 -31.05 -38.19 -33.48
C GLY A 223 -30.29 -39.46 -33.86
N VAL A 224 -29.13 -39.71 -33.23
CA VAL A 224 -28.35 -40.95 -33.43
C VAL A 224 -29.14 -42.18 -32.99
N ILE A 225 -29.77 -42.15 -31.81
CA ILE A 225 -30.58 -43.25 -31.29
C ILE A 225 -31.80 -43.51 -32.17
N SER A 226 -32.48 -42.45 -32.64
CA SER A 226 -33.60 -42.61 -33.56
C SER A 226 -33.18 -43.24 -34.87
N ALA A 227 -32.01 -42.90 -35.41
CA ALA A 227 -31.51 -43.46 -36.65
C ALA A 227 -31.05 -44.93 -36.50
N THR A 228 -30.61 -45.34 -35.31
CA THR A 228 -30.30 -46.75 -35.03
C THR A 228 -31.56 -47.59 -34.83
N LEU A 229 -32.62 -47.03 -34.24
CA LEU A 229 -33.89 -47.73 -34.03
C LEU A 229 -34.77 -47.77 -35.31
N HIS A 230 -34.74 -46.70 -36.11
CA HIS A 230 -35.55 -46.54 -37.31
C HIS A 230 -34.68 -46.08 -38.50
N PRO A 231 -33.92 -46.99 -39.14
CA PRO A 231 -33.05 -46.64 -40.25
C PRO A 231 -33.85 -46.24 -41.50
N ALA A 232 -33.57 -45.06 -42.06
CA ALA A 232 -34.22 -44.59 -43.30
C ALA A 232 -33.75 -45.36 -44.55
N THR A 233 -32.51 -45.85 -44.53
CA THR A 233 -31.88 -46.62 -45.61
C THR A 233 -30.95 -47.67 -45.00
N VAL A 234 -31.04 -48.91 -45.48
CA VAL A 234 -30.25 -50.04 -44.97
C VAL A 234 -28.76 -49.80 -45.23
N GLY A 235 -27.95 -49.77 -44.16
CA GLY A 235 -26.49 -49.62 -44.25
C GLY A 235 -25.94 -48.19 -44.19
N GLU A 236 -26.79 -47.16 -44.11
CA GLU A 236 -26.34 -45.78 -43.88
C GLU A 236 -26.27 -45.44 -42.39
N SER A 237 -25.23 -44.70 -42.00
CA SER A 237 -25.11 -44.13 -40.66
C SER A 237 -25.87 -42.80 -40.55
N PHE A 238 -26.13 -42.33 -39.33
CA PHE A 238 -26.73 -41.01 -39.10
C PHE A 238 -25.86 -39.88 -39.66
N PHE A 239 -24.53 -40.02 -39.57
CA PHE A 239 -23.55 -39.10 -40.14
C PHE A 239 -22.95 -39.69 -41.42
N MET A 240 -23.12 -39.00 -42.54
CA MET A 240 -22.67 -39.39 -43.87
C MET A 240 -21.98 -38.20 -44.56
N ARG A 241 -21.44 -38.38 -45.77
CA ARG A 241 -20.90 -37.25 -46.53
C ARG A 241 -22.04 -36.29 -46.87
N ALA A 242 -21.85 -35.01 -46.54
CA ALA A 242 -22.80 -33.96 -46.88
C ALA A 242 -22.25 -33.04 -47.97
N ASN A 243 -20.95 -32.77 -47.97
CA ASN A 243 -20.26 -32.04 -49.04
C ASN A 243 -18.74 -32.34 -48.97
N VAL A 244 -17.91 -31.37 -48.60
CA VAL A 244 -16.47 -31.54 -48.32
C VAL A 244 -16.18 -32.10 -46.92
N TRP A 245 -17.21 -32.28 -46.09
CA TRP A 245 -17.13 -32.88 -44.75
C TRP A 245 -18.28 -33.85 -44.48
N CYS A 246 -18.15 -34.62 -43.40
CA CYS A 246 -19.19 -35.49 -42.88
C CYS A 246 -20.13 -34.76 -41.91
N TRP A 247 -21.43 -34.99 -42.07
CA TRP A 247 -22.49 -34.38 -41.26
C TRP A 247 -23.76 -35.23 -41.30
N ILE A 248 -24.84 -34.79 -40.63
CA ILE A 248 -26.12 -35.52 -40.58
C ILE A 248 -26.56 -35.88 -42.02
N SER A 249 -26.99 -37.10 -42.30
CA SER A 249 -27.36 -37.55 -43.66
C SER A 249 -28.62 -36.84 -44.19
N THR A 250 -28.67 -36.59 -45.50
CA THR A 250 -29.87 -36.10 -46.23
C THR A 250 -31.03 -37.11 -46.18
N ALA A 251 -30.78 -38.35 -45.77
CA ALA A 251 -31.85 -39.31 -45.50
C ALA A 251 -32.72 -38.87 -44.29
N TYR A 252 -32.17 -38.03 -43.41
CA TYR A 252 -32.81 -37.55 -42.19
C TYR A 252 -33.00 -36.03 -42.23
N ASP A 253 -33.57 -35.49 -43.30
CA ASP A 253 -33.79 -34.05 -43.44
C ASP A 253 -34.68 -33.45 -42.33
N SER A 254 -35.67 -34.20 -41.84
CA SER A 254 -36.46 -33.80 -40.66
C SER A 254 -35.59 -33.61 -39.41
N TRP A 255 -34.62 -34.51 -39.19
CA TRP A 255 -33.68 -34.40 -38.07
C TRP A 255 -32.67 -33.28 -38.29
N ARG A 256 -32.21 -33.03 -39.52
CA ARG A 256 -31.35 -31.87 -39.82
C ARG A 256 -32.03 -30.55 -39.48
N LEU A 257 -33.32 -30.45 -39.81
CA LEU A 257 -34.12 -29.28 -39.47
C LEU A 257 -34.23 -29.11 -37.96
N TRP A 258 -34.72 -30.14 -37.25
CA TRP A 258 -35.04 -30.02 -35.82
C TRP A 258 -33.84 -30.09 -34.89
N ALA A 259 -32.86 -30.95 -35.15
CA ALA A 259 -31.69 -31.11 -34.29
C ALA A 259 -30.67 -29.99 -34.47
N HIS A 260 -30.71 -29.24 -35.57
CA HIS A 260 -29.66 -28.28 -35.89
C HIS A 260 -30.18 -26.97 -36.48
N TYR A 261 -30.78 -26.97 -37.68
CA TYR A 261 -31.12 -25.72 -38.37
C TYR A 261 -32.09 -24.84 -37.58
N PHE A 262 -33.16 -25.41 -37.03
CA PHE A 262 -34.18 -24.68 -36.28
C PHE A 262 -33.55 -23.91 -35.11
N TRP A 263 -32.78 -24.60 -34.26
CA TRP A 263 -32.18 -23.98 -33.08
C TRP A 263 -31.10 -22.98 -33.42
N VAL A 264 -30.26 -23.24 -34.43
CA VAL A 264 -29.25 -22.27 -34.87
C VAL A 264 -29.90 -21.01 -35.44
N MET A 265 -30.96 -21.15 -36.25
CA MET A 265 -31.69 -19.99 -36.79
C MET A 265 -32.41 -19.19 -35.70
N VAL A 266 -33.06 -19.87 -34.75
CA VAL A 266 -33.72 -19.23 -33.60
C VAL A 266 -32.67 -18.52 -32.74
N SER A 267 -31.55 -19.17 -32.45
CA SER A 267 -30.43 -18.58 -31.71
C SER A 267 -29.90 -17.31 -32.39
N ILE A 268 -29.66 -17.36 -33.70
CA ILE A 268 -29.21 -16.19 -34.48
C ILE A 268 -30.27 -15.08 -34.43
N ALA A 269 -31.55 -15.39 -34.64
CA ALA A 269 -32.63 -14.40 -34.62
C ALA A 269 -32.79 -13.74 -33.23
N VAL A 270 -32.75 -14.54 -32.16
CA VAL A 270 -32.81 -14.05 -30.77
C VAL A 270 -31.59 -13.20 -30.44
N THR A 271 -30.39 -13.68 -30.78
CA THR A 271 -29.14 -12.95 -30.58
C THR A 271 -29.17 -11.60 -31.29
N ILE A 272 -29.54 -11.55 -32.58
CA ILE A 272 -29.68 -10.30 -33.35
C ILE A 272 -30.71 -9.37 -32.70
N SER A 273 -31.87 -9.90 -32.28
CA SER A 273 -32.93 -9.08 -31.67
C SER A 273 -32.49 -8.48 -30.35
N LEU A 274 -31.88 -9.27 -29.46
CA LEU A 274 -31.40 -8.82 -28.16
C LEU A 274 -30.23 -7.83 -28.30
N TYR A 275 -29.29 -8.08 -29.22
CA TYR A 275 -28.19 -7.14 -29.47
C TYR A 275 -28.64 -5.86 -30.15
N SER A 276 -29.61 -5.93 -31.07
CA SER A 276 -30.23 -4.73 -31.65
C SER A 276 -30.94 -3.92 -30.58
N PHE A 277 -31.61 -4.58 -29.64
CA PHE A 277 -32.21 -3.92 -28.49
C PHE A 277 -31.17 -3.28 -27.58
N VAL A 278 -30.11 -4.01 -27.19
CA VAL A 278 -29.01 -3.49 -26.36
C VAL A 278 -28.32 -2.31 -27.06
N PHE A 279 -28.10 -2.42 -28.37
CA PHE A 279 -27.56 -1.32 -29.17
C PHE A 279 -28.51 -0.13 -29.17
N PHE A 280 -29.81 -0.34 -29.38
CA PHE A 280 -30.80 0.73 -29.39
C PHE A 280 -30.99 1.37 -28.01
N THR A 281 -30.92 0.61 -26.92
CA THR A 281 -30.98 1.18 -25.56
C THR A 281 -29.73 1.99 -25.25
N LEU A 282 -28.54 1.50 -25.60
CA LEU A 282 -27.29 2.26 -25.47
C LEU A 282 -27.31 3.52 -26.34
N TRP A 283 -27.79 3.41 -27.58
CA TRP A 283 -27.92 4.49 -28.55
C TRP A 283 -28.94 5.55 -28.10
N ARG A 284 -30.16 5.14 -27.72
CA ARG A 284 -31.25 6.03 -27.27
C ARG A 284 -30.89 6.77 -25.98
N GLN A 285 -30.10 6.15 -25.11
CA GLN A 285 -29.67 6.78 -23.86
C GLN A 285 -28.53 7.81 -24.08
N LYS A 286 -28.02 8.02 -25.31
CA LYS A 286 -26.85 8.89 -25.61
C LYS A 286 -25.67 8.64 -24.65
N ARG A 287 -25.55 7.41 -24.13
CA ARG A 287 -24.54 7.05 -23.12
C ARG A 287 -23.31 6.53 -23.85
N ASN A 288 -22.16 7.17 -23.64
CA ASN A 288 -20.87 6.53 -23.86
C ASN A 288 -20.87 5.22 -23.05
N CYS A 289 -20.39 4.12 -23.65
CA CYS A 289 -20.47 2.72 -23.18
C CYS A 289 -19.78 2.40 -21.83
N ARG A 290 -19.66 3.38 -20.94
CA ARG A 290 -18.77 3.37 -19.79
C ARG A 290 -19.50 3.40 -18.46
N HIS A 291 -20.82 3.64 -18.43
CA HIS A 291 -21.57 3.87 -17.19
C HIS A 291 -22.84 3.02 -17.19
N LEU A 292 -22.78 1.85 -16.54
CA LEU A 292 -23.96 1.05 -16.20
C LEU A 292 -24.40 1.39 -14.77
N PRO A 293 -25.64 1.83 -14.53
CA PRO A 293 -26.10 2.15 -13.18
C PRO A 293 -26.48 0.89 -12.39
N THR A 294 -26.08 0.83 -11.12
CA THR A 294 -26.61 -0.13 -10.14
C THR A 294 -28.00 0.34 -9.68
N LYS A 295 -28.93 -0.61 -9.53
CA LYS A 295 -30.39 -0.43 -9.43
C LYS A 295 -30.83 0.52 -8.30
N ARG A 296 -31.79 1.39 -8.64
CA ARG A 296 -32.62 2.21 -7.73
C ARG A 296 -33.55 1.29 -6.92
N SER A 297 -33.47 1.32 -5.60
CA SER A 297 -34.53 0.81 -4.72
C SER A 297 -35.76 1.72 -4.86
N THR A 298 -36.92 1.10 -4.98
CA THR A 298 -38.24 1.73 -5.08
C THR A 298 -38.61 2.48 -3.79
N PRO A 299 -39.33 3.63 -3.88
CA PRO A 299 -39.78 4.37 -2.71
C PRO A 299 -41.07 3.75 -2.14
N SER A 300 -41.07 3.45 -0.85
CA SER A 300 -42.27 3.30 -0.04
C SER A 300 -42.29 4.43 0.98
N GLU A 301 -43.38 5.19 0.95
CA GLU A 301 -43.65 6.42 1.70
C GLU A 301 -43.66 6.19 3.23
N GLU A 302 -42.96 7.05 4.00
CA GLU A 302 -43.54 7.84 5.11
C GLU A 302 -42.52 8.80 5.77
N SER A 303 -42.84 10.10 5.67
CA SER A 303 -42.52 11.31 6.46
C SER A 303 -41.26 11.45 7.35
N GLY A 304 -40.47 12.51 7.10
CA GLY A 304 -39.95 13.39 8.18
C GLY A 304 -38.52 13.97 8.07
N PHE A 305 -38.42 15.21 7.58
CA PHE A 305 -37.37 16.24 7.82
C PHE A 305 -35.98 16.13 7.15
N HIS A 306 -35.58 17.23 6.49
CA HIS A 306 -34.46 17.36 5.55
C HIS A 306 -33.15 17.86 6.22
N THR A 307 -32.05 17.16 5.97
CA THR A 307 -30.67 17.71 5.94
C THR A 307 -29.89 17.11 4.77
N SER A 308 -29.21 17.97 4.03
CA SER A 308 -28.54 17.69 2.75
C SER A 308 -27.39 16.69 2.90
N ARG A 309 -27.64 15.44 2.51
CA ARG A 309 -26.65 14.36 2.45
C ARG A 309 -26.01 14.34 1.06
N GLU A 310 -24.73 14.69 0.97
CA GLU A 310 -23.93 14.56 -0.25
C GLU A 310 -23.90 13.11 -0.74
N ALA A 311 -24.01 12.95 -2.06
CA ALA A 311 -24.11 11.66 -2.73
C ALA A 311 -22.78 10.90 -2.66
N GLU A 312 -22.80 9.70 -2.07
CA GLU A 312 -21.69 8.74 -2.13
C GLU A 312 -21.25 8.47 -3.59
N PRO A 313 -19.94 8.32 -3.85
CA PRO A 313 -19.44 7.95 -5.18
C PRO A 313 -19.89 6.52 -5.53
N GLN A 314 -20.81 6.42 -6.48
CA GLN A 314 -21.30 5.14 -7.02
C GLN A 314 -20.15 4.26 -7.54
N GLN A 315 -20.04 3.04 -7.00
CA GLN A 315 -19.08 2.03 -7.42
C GLN A 315 -19.17 1.72 -8.93
N LEU A 316 -18.02 1.90 -9.61
CA LEU A 316 -17.81 1.66 -11.03
C LEU A 316 -17.89 0.15 -11.34
N SER A 317 -18.99 -0.33 -11.94
CA SER A 317 -19.12 -1.73 -12.40
C SER A 317 -18.27 -1.96 -13.65
N GLY A 318 -17.17 -2.71 -13.50
CA GLY A 318 -16.14 -2.95 -14.51
C GLY A 318 -16.51 -3.94 -15.64
N TYR A 319 -17.20 -3.46 -16.68
CA TYR A 319 -17.27 -4.18 -17.96
C TYR A 319 -16.76 -3.30 -19.11
N HIS A 320 -15.71 -3.76 -19.79
CA HIS A 320 -15.20 -3.14 -21.02
C HIS A 320 -16.12 -3.50 -22.20
N PRO A 321 -16.55 -2.56 -23.07
CA PRO A 321 -17.55 -2.80 -24.12
C PRO A 321 -17.16 -3.85 -25.18
N ALA A 322 -15.92 -4.34 -25.17
CA ALA A 322 -15.42 -5.36 -26.09
C ALA A 322 -16.23 -6.68 -26.05
N PHE A 323 -16.96 -6.98 -24.97
CA PHE A 323 -17.84 -8.16 -24.95
C PHE A 323 -19.01 -8.07 -25.95
N LEU A 324 -19.34 -6.88 -26.45
CA LEU A 324 -20.37 -6.70 -27.47
C LEU A 324 -19.91 -7.18 -28.87
N ILE A 325 -18.63 -7.52 -29.03
CA ILE A 325 -18.04 -7.92 -30.33
C ILE A 325 -18.21 -9.42 -30.61
N TYR A 326 -18.29 -10.28 -29.58
CA TYR A 326 -18.46 -11.74 -29.72
C TYR A 326 -19.58 -12.19 -30.68
N PRO A 327 -20.78 -11.60 -30.65
CA PRO A 327 -21.85 -12.00 -31.55
C PRO A 327 -21.64 -11.53 -32.98
N PHE A 328 -20.96 -10.41 -33.21
CA PHE A 328 -20.63 -9.98 -34.57
C PHE A 328 -19.62 -10.90 -35.22
N ILE A 329 -18.64 -11.38 -34.45
CA ILE A 329 -17.70 -12.41 -34.90
C ILE A 329 -18.48 -13.68 -35.27
N TYR A 330 -19.34 -14.17 -34.38
CA TYR A 330 -20.14 -15.36 -34.65
C TYR A 330 -21.06 -15.20 -35.86
N ILE A 331 -21.84 -14.12 -35.95
CA ILE A 331 -22.72 -13.85 -37.10
C ILE A 331 -21.89 -13.79 -38.38
N GLY A 332 -20.75 -13.08 -38.39
CA GLY A 332 -19.87 -13.01 -39.54
C GLY A 332 -19.31 -14.37 -39.96
N CYS A 333 -19.04 -15.25 -39.00
CA CYS A 333 -18.50 -16.59 -39.27
C CYS A 333 -19.56 -17.63 -39.66
N SER A 334 -20.78 -17.51 -39.12
CA SER A 334 -21.86 -18.49 -39.31
C SER A 334 -22.77 -18.15 -40.49
N VAL A 335 -23.01 -16.87 -40.79
CA VAL A 335 -23.92 -16.43 -41.87
C VAL A 335 -23.57 -16.99 -43.24
N PRO A 336 -22.29 -17.01 -43.70
CA PRO A 336 -21.96 -17.60 -45.00
C PRO A 336 -22.39 -19.06 -45.12
N LEU A 337 -22.22 -19.85 -44.05
CA LEU A 337 -22.65 -21.25 -44.07
C LEU A 337 -24.18 -21.36 -44.09
N VAL A 338 -24.86 -20.55 -43.26
CA VAL A 338 -26.32 -20.51 -43.18
C VAL A 338 -26.96 -20.13 -44.52
N VAL A 339 -26.47 -19.05 -45.16
CA VAL A 339 -26.93 -18.60 -46.48
C VAL A 339 -26.69 -19.68 -47.53
N GLY A 340 -25.53 -20.34 -47.51
CA GLY A 340 -25.25 -21.45 -48.42
C GLY A 340 -26.21 -22.62 -48.27
N ARG A 341 -26.62 -22.93 -47.04
CA ARG A 341 -27.55 -24.03 -46.79
C ARG A 341 -28.98 -23.68 -47.16
N VAL A 342 -29.44 -22.45 -46.89
CA VAL A 342 -30.78 -21.99 -47.28
C VAL A 342 -30.91 -21.90 -48.80
N THR A 343 -29.91 -21.36 -49.49
CA THR A 343 -29.90 -21.29 -50.97
C THR A 343 -29.88 -22.67 -51.62
N ALA A 344 -29.15 -23.62 -51.03
CA ALA A 344 -29.20 -25.02 -51.46
C ALA A 344 -30.59 -25.66 -51.24
N LEU A 345 -31.30 -25.31 -50.16
CA LEU A 345 -32.69 -25.75 -49.95
C LEU A 345 -33.67 -25.14 -50.97
N LEU A 346 -33.37 -23.96 -51.50
CA LEU A 346 -34.11 -23.32 -52.61
C LEU A 346 -33.75 -23.90 -53.99
N GLY A 347 -32.85 -24.89 -54.04
CA GLY A 347 -32.44 -25.58 -55.27
C GLY A 347 -31.29 -24.89 -56.04
N ILE A 348 -30.62 -23.91 -55.45
CA ILE A 348 -29.49 -23.20 -56.07
C ILE A 348 -28.16 -23.76 -55.54
N ASP A 349 -27.37 -24.41 -56.40
CA ASP A 349 -26.06 -24.96 -56.05
C ASP A 349 -24.95 -23.89 -56.17
N LEU A 350 -24.45 -23.38 -55.04
CA LEU A 350 -23.36 -22.38 -54.97
C LEU A 350 -21.94 -22.96 -55.18
N GLY A 351 -21.83 -24.28 -55.40
CA GLY A 351 -20.57 -24.96 -55.67
C GLY A 351 -19.71 -25.27 -54.44
N ILE A 352 -18.74 -26.17 -54.63
CA ILE A 352 -17.91 -26.77 -53.56
C ILE A 352 -16.98 -25.74 -52.90
N PHE A 353 -16.41 -24.81 -53.67
CA PHE A 353 -15.55 -23.76 -53.15
C PHE A 353 -16.26 -22.85 -52.15
N TYR A 354 -17.53 -22.54 -52.40
CA TYR A 354 -18.32 -21.73 -51.47
C TYR A 354 -18.45 -22.43 -50.11
N PHE A 355 -18.79 -23.72 -50.10
CA PHE A 355 -18.93 -24.47 -48.85
C PHE A 355 -17.59 -24.68 -48.15
N ALA A 356 -16.50 -24.89 -48.90
CA ALA A 356 -15.16 -24.95 -48.31
C ALA A 356 -14.74 -23.61 -47.69
N PHE A 357 -15.04 -22.49 -48.37
CA PHE A 357 -14.83 -21.15 -47.82
C PHE A 357 -15.67 -20.92 -46.56
N ALA A 358 -16.98 -21.15 -46.63
CA ALA A 358 -17.89 -20.96 -45.50
C ALA A 358 -17.51 -21.83 -44.30
N GLY A 359 -17.12 -23.10 -44.53
CA GLY A 359 -16.58 -23.95 -43.48
C GLY A 359 -15.25 -23.46 -42.91
N SER A 360 -14.37 -22.86 -43.73
CA SER A 360 -13.10 -22.30 -43.25
C SER A 360 -13.32 -21.09 -42.35
N VAL A 361 -14.25 -20.21 -42.72
CA VAL A 361 -14.61 -19.04 -41.91
C VAL A 361 -15.24 -19.50 -40.60
N LEU A 362 -16.14 -20.48 -40.65
CA LEU A 362 -16.75 -21.04 -39.44
C LEU A 362 -15.71 -21.68 -38.51
N ALA A 363 -14.78 -22.48 -39.05
CA ALA A 363 -13.68 -23.07 -38.26
C ALA A 363 -12.75 -22.01 -37.62
N ALA A 364 -12.68 -20.81 -38.19
CA ALA A 364 -11.90 -19.69 -37.65
C ALA A 364 -12.60 -18.90 -36.54
N ASN A 365 -13.85 -19.23 -36.18
CA ASN A 365 -14.61 -18.52 -35.14
C ASN A 365 -13.84 -18.46 -33.80
N GLY A 366 -13.32 -19.60 -33.34
CA GLY A 366 -12.52 -19.70 -32.12
C GLY A 366 -11.22 -18.90 -32.14
N LEU A 367 -10.57 -18.79 -33.31
CA LEU A 367 -9.38 -17.97 -33.50
C LEU A 367 -9.70 -16.48 -33.29
N PHE A 368 -10.77 -15.98 -33.89
CA PHE A 368 -11.19 -14.59 -33.74
C PHE A 368 -11.63 -14.28 -32.31
N ASN A 369 -12.36 -15.20 -31.66
CA ASN A 369 -12.71 -15.08 -30.24
C ASN A 369 -11.47 -15.05 -29.33
N SER A 370 -10.43 -15.81 -29.67
CA SER A 370 -9.15 -15.81 -28.94
C SER A 370 -8.36 -14.52 -29.13
N ILE A 371 -8.35 -13.96 -30.34
CA ILE A 371 -7.72 -12.66 -30.66
C ILE A 371 -8.47 -11.52 -29.93
N LEU A 372 -9.80 -11.55 -29.93
CA LEU A 372 -10.62 -10.58 -29.21
C LEU A 372 -10.34 -10.63 -27.70
N TRP A 373 -10.26 -11.81 -27.10
CA TRP A 373 -9.99 -11.95 -25.67
C TRP A 373 -8.58 -11.46 -25.30
N THR A 374 -7.57 -11.85 -26.07
CA THR A 374 -6.16 -11.44 -25.84
C THR A 374 -5.96 -9.94 -26.02
N SER A 375 -6.57 -9.34 -27.04
CA SER A 375 -6.57 -7.88 -27.23
C SER A 375 -7.33 -7.17 -26.10
N THR A 376 -8.51 -7.66 -25.69
CA THR A 376 -9.27 -7.07 -24.58
C THR A 376 -8.48 -7.05 -23.27
N ILE A 377 -7.75 -8.12 -22.94
CA ILE A 377 -6.87 -8.14 -21.74
C ILE A 377 -5.69 -7.16 -21.90
N LEU A 378 -5.05 -7.14 -23.07
CA LEU A 378 -3.88 -6.29 -23.33
C LEU A 378 -4.23 -4.79 -23.31
N PHE A 379 -5.42 -4.43 -23.80
CA PHE A 379 -5.92 -3.06 -23.87
C PHE A 379 -6.75 -2.62 -22.64
N SER A 380 -7.24 -3.53 -21.80
CA SER A 380 -7.93 -3.16 -20.54
C SER A 380 -6.99 -2.87 -19.38
N ALA A 381 -5.80 -3.48 -19.34
CA ALA A 381 -4.82 -3.22 -18.28
C ALA A 381 -4.30 -1.75 -18.23
N PRO A 382 -4.17 -1.02 -19.35
CA PRO A 382 -3.88 0.42 -19.36
C PRO A 382 -5.12 1.29 -19.17
N GLN A 383 -6.29 0.88 -19.69
CA GLN A 383 -7.45 1.75 -19.80
C GLN A 383 -8.22 1.92 -18.50
N ASP A 384 -8.35 0.92 -17.61
CA ASP A 384 -9.08 1.11 -16.33
C ASP A 384 -8.40 2.16 -15.42
N LYS A 385 -7.09 2.36 -15.61
CA LYS A 385 -6.29 3.43 -14.99
C LYS A 385 -6.48 4.76 -15.72
N GLN A 386 -6.22 4.79 -17.03
CA GLN A 386 -6.34 6.01 -17.84
C GLN A 386 -7.75 6.58 -17.87
N LEU A 387 -8.80 5.76 -17.80
CA LEU A 387 -10.19 6.18 -17.82
C LEU A 387 -10.58 6.82 -16.47
N ARG A 388 -10.12 6.29 -15.33
CA ARG A 388 -10.24 6.97 -14.02
C ARG A 388 -9.49 8.29 -14.02
N ASP A 389 -8.27 8.32 -14.57
CA ASP A 389 -7.44 9.54 -14.66
C ASP A 389 -8.04 10.57 -15.64
N LEU A 390 -8.64 10.13 -16.76
CA LEU A 390 -9.31 11.01 -17.73
C LEU A 390 -10.63 11.55 -17.20
N ALA A 391 -11.41 10.78 -16.43
CA ALA A 391 -12.66 11.29 -15.85
C ALA A 391 -12.40 12.47 -14.90
N ILE A 392 -11.23 12.45 -14.24
CA ILE A 392 -10.72 13.55 -13.41
C ILE A 392 -10.22 14.72 -14.28
N GLN A 393 -9.60 14.45 -15.44
CA GLN A 393 -9.13 15.48 -16.38
C GLN A 393 -10.23 16.11 -17.28
N THR A 394 -11.34 15.41 -17.56
CA THR A 394 -12.36 15.87 -18.53
C THR A 394 -13.30 16.94 -17.94
N MET A 395 -13.24 17.20 -16.62
CA MET A 395 -13.88 18.39 -16.04
C MET A 395 -13.04 19.67 -16.21
N SER A 396 -11.81 19.61 -16.72
CA SER A 396 -10.88 20.75 -16.70
C SER A 396 -10.24 21.18 -18.03
N GLY A 397 -10.68 20.72 -19.20
CA GLY A 397 -10.31 21.46 -20.43
C GLY A 397 -10.36 20.68 -21.74
N ALA A 398 -11.30 21.08 -22.60
CA ALA A 398 -11.27 20.79 -24.03
C ALA A 398 -10.48 21.90 -24.77
N GLN A 399 -9.42 21.51 -25.49
CA GLN A 399 -8.82 22.09 -26.74
C GLN A 399 -7.32 21.70 -26.77
N ALA A 400 -6.92 20.66 -27.52
CA ALA A 400 -6.42 20.68 -28.91
C ALA A 400 -5.03 21.36 -29.05
N GLY A 401 -3.98 20.81 -29.67
CA GLY A 401 -3.75 19.53 -30.37
C GLY A 401 -2.31 19.49 -30.98
N ASN A 402 -1.89 18.28 -31.41
CA ASN A 402 -0.93 17.85 -32.46
C ASN A 402 0.51 18.44 -32.49
N GLU A 403 1.63 17.70 -32.67
CA GLU A 403 1.97 16.73 -33.74
C GLU A 403 3.23 15.88 -33.37
N ALA A 404 3.53 14.83 -34.16
CA ALA A 404 4.41 13.68 -33.85
C ALA A 404 5.84 13.73 -34.51
N PRO A 405 6.53 12.60 -34.82
CA PRO A 405 7.41 11.77 -33.97
C PRO A 405 8.82 11.50 -34.58
N GLU A 406 9.77 10.87 -33.85
CA GLU A 406 10.83 10.02 -34.46
C GLU A 406 11.64 9.13 -33.47
N THR A 407 11.29 7.84 -33.43
CA THR A 407 12.14 6.65 -33.57
C THR A 407 13.66 6.68 -33.27
N SER A 408 14.16 5.72 -32.47
CA SER A 408 15.00 4.61 -33.00
C SER A 408 15.36 3.53 -31.95
N ASN A 409 15.35 2.30 -32.45
CA ASN A 409 15.68 1.02 -31.81
C ASN A 409 17.16 0.89 -31.40
N LYS A 410 17.45 0.02 -30.41
CA LYS A 410 18.38 -1.13 -30.58
C LYS A 410 18.36 -2.18 -29.44
N ARG A 411 17.75 -3.32 -29.79
CA ARG A 411 18.14 -4.73 -29.58
C ARG A 411 18.97 -5.17 -28.35
N ARG A 412 18.25 -5.84 -27.45
CA ARG A 412 18.41 -7.23 -26.93
C ARG A 412 19.61 -8.09 -27.44
N ARG A 413 20.32 -8.70 -26.48
CA ARG A 413 21.08 -9.97 -26.64
C ARG A 413 20.74 -10.93 -25.49
N THR A 414 20.59 -12.21 -25.83
CA THR A 414 20.19 -13.35 -24.99
C THR A 414 21.30 -14.39 -24.87
N SER A 415 21.10 -15.32 -23.91
CA SER A 415 21.85 -16.55 -23.57
C SER A 415 22.90 -16.34 -22.48
N GLY A 416 22.91 -17.02 -21.33
CA GLY A 416 22.27 -18.25 -20.87
C GLY A 416 23.36 -19.20 -20.38
N MET A 417 23.46 -19.47 -19.07
CA MET A 417 24.15 -20.65 -18.50
C MET A 417 23.96 -20.73 -16.98
N TYR A 418 23.65 -21.93 -16.49
CA TYR A 418 23.47 -22.30 -15.09
C TYR A 418 24.64 -21.85 -14.19
N GLN A 419 24.38 -21.07 -13.14
CA GLN A 419 25.36 -20.87 -12.06
C GLN A 419 25.26 -22.02 -11.03
N ARG A 420 26.29 -22.85 -11.02
CA ARG A 420 26.58 -23.93 -10.08
C ARG A 420 26.84 -23.37 -8.67
N ARG A 421 26.25 -23.97 -7.62
CA ARG A 421 26.48 -23.64 -6.20
C ARG A 421 27.99 -23.67 -5.88
N ARG A 422 28.53 -22.59 -5.29
CA ARG A 422 29.91 -22.50 -4.79
C ARG A 422 29.87 -22.72 -3.26
N ALA A 423 30.63 -23.69 -2.75
CA ALA A 423 30.77 -23.96 -1.31
C ALA A 423 31.71 -22.95 -0.63
N VAL A 424 31.47 -22.66 0.66
CA VAL A 424 31.90 -21.41 1.34
C VAL A 424 33.25 -21.46 2.08
N ALA A 425 33.89 -22.61 2.30
CA ALA A 425 35.22 -22.64 2.95
C ALA A 425 36.11 -23.79 2.47
N ALA A 426 37.42 -23.55 2.34
CA ALA A 426 38.46 -24.57 2.08
C ALA A 426 39.04 -25.11 3.40
N CYS A 427 39.52 -26.36 3.42
CA CYS A 427 40.14 -26.94 4.63
C CYS A 427 41.43 -26.21 5.04
N GLY A 428 41.82 -26.33 6.31
CA GLY A 428 42.99 -25.64 6.91
C GLY A 428 44.28 -25.78 6.09
N PRO A 429 44.70 -27.00 5.69
CA PRO A 429 45.91 -27.18 4.88
C PRO A 429 45.84 -26.53 3.50
N CYS A 430 44.68 -26.59 2.82
CA CYS A 430 44.50 -25.95 1.51
C CYS A 430 44.51 -24.42 1.63
N ARG A 431 43.95 -23.89 2.73
CA ARG A 431 43.93 -22.45 3.04
C ARG A 431 45.34 -21.92 3.28
N VAL A 432 46.15 -22.60 4.11
CA VAL A 432 47.54 -22.21 4.38
C VAL A 432 48.40 -22.28 3.11
N ARG A 433 48.21 -23.32 2.29
CA ARG A 433 48.95 -23.49 1.04
C ARG A 433 48.40 -22.69 -0.15
N LYS A 434 47.32 -21.91 0.05
CA LYS A 434 46.60 -21.18 -1.01
C LYS A 434 46.29 -22.04 -2.24
N THR A 435 45.93 -23.30 -2.02
CA THR A 435 45.61 -24.28 -3.09
C THR A 435 44.11 -24.54 -3.13
N LYS A 436 43.61 -24.90 -4.32
CA LYS A 436 42.17 -25.09 -4.55
C LYS A 436 41.68 -26.35 -3.83
N CYS A 437 40.77 -26.16 -2.86
CA CYS A 437 40.09 -27.26 -2.15
C CYS A 437 38.81 -27.65 -2.90
N ASP A 438 38.58 -28.95 -3.05
CA ASP A 438 37.37 -29.51 -3.67
C ASP A 438 36.25 -29.79 -2.64
N ASN A 439 36.50 -29.54 -1.35
CA ASN A 439 35.55 -29.66 -0.24
C ASN A 439 34.91 -31.04 -0.05
N VAL A 440 35.55 -32.10 -0.56
CA VAL A 440 35.15 -33.49 -0.29
C VAL A 440 35.48 -33.83 1.18
N ARG A 441 34.55 -34.51 1.86
CA ARG A 441 34.70 -35.00 3.24
C ARG A 441 34.75 -36.53 3.24
N PRO A 442 35.56 -37.18 4.10
CA PRO A 442 36.29 -36.64 5.25
C PRO A 442 37.62 -35.94 4.93
N ALA A 443 38.22 -36.15 3.75
CA ALA A 443 39.42 -35.45 3.32
C ALA A 443 39.30 -34.94 1.87
N CYS A 444 39.76 -33.72 1.62
CA CYS A 444 39.73 -33.14 0.27
C CYS A 444 40.76 -33.83 -0.65
N GLY A 445 40.53 -33.85 -1.96
CA GLY A 445 41.36 -34.60 -2.90
C GLY A 445 42.81 -34.13 -2.96
N PHE A 446 43.06 -32.85 -2.68
CA PHE A 446 44.43 -32.31 -2.57
C PHE A 446 45.16 -32.85 -1.33
N CYS A 447 44.51 -32.86 -0.16
CA CYS A 447 45.11 -33.37 1.07
C CYS A 447 45.31 -34.89 1.03
N GLN A 448 44.39 -35.63 0.40
CA GLN A 448 44.49 -37.08 0.24
C GLN A 448 45.71 -37.47 -0.62
N ARG A 449 45.94 -36.77 -1.74
CA ARG A 449 47.10 -37.05 -2.63
C ARG A 449 48.44 -36.67 -2.01
N ASN A 450 48.47 -35.64 -1.17
CA ASN A 450 49.69 -35.12 -0.57
C ASN A 450 49.98 -35.67 0.84
N GLY A 451 49.23 -36.70 1.29
CA GLY A 451 49.41 -37.33 2.60
C GLY A 451 49.20 -36.40 3.80
N GLY A 452 48.46 -35.29 3.62
CA GLY A 452 48.26 -34.27 4.65
C GLY A 452 46.98 -34.49 5.45
N HIS A 453 47.04 -34.32 6.77
CA HIS A 453 45.87 -34.41 7.65
C HIS A 453 44.87 -33.27 7.36
N CYS A 454 43.68 -33.62 6.88
CA CYS A 454 42.69 -32.67 6.37
C CYS A 454 41.68 -32.26 7.46
N THR A 455 41.97 -31.20 8.19
CA THR A 455 41.08 -30.62 9.21
C THR A 455 40.29 -29.43 8.67
N TYR A 456 38.98 -29.43 8.95
CA TYR A 456 38.11 -28.27 8.79
C TYR A 456 37.91 -27.65 10.19
N PRO A 457 37.90 -26.32 10.34
CA PRO A 457 37.64 -25.68 11.63
C PRO A 457 36.25 -26.11 12.13
N ASP A 458 36.15 -26.41 13.44
CA ASP A 458 34.93 -26.86 14.09
C ASP A 458 33.82 -25.81 13.98
N THR A 459 32.61 -26.27 13.67
CA THR A 459 31.42 -25.48 13.35
C THR A 459 30.81 -24.71 14.54
N SER A 460 31.54 -24.52 15.64
CA SER A 460 31.08 -23.75 16.81
C SER A 460 31.47 -22.27 16.77
N ASN A 461 32.39 -21.86 15.90
CA ASN A 461 32.86 -20.46 15.77
C ASN A 461 32.81 -19.94 14.32
N ASP A 462 31.81 -20.36 13.54
CA ASP A 462 31.70 -19.94 12.14
C ASP A 462 30.91 -18.61 12.03
N PHE A 463 31.59 -17.49 12.28
CA PHE A 463 31.01 -16.15 12.09
C PHE A 463 30.91 -15.72 10.62
N SER A 464 31.17 -16.62 9.68
CA SER A 464 31.14 -16.37 8.24
C SER A 464 29.76 -16.05 7.67
N THR A 465 28.72 -16.10 8.51
CA THR A 465 27.34 -15.68 8.21
C THR A 465 27.02 -14.24 8.67
N PHE A 466 27.87 -13.64 9.50
CA PHE A 466 27.67 -12.29 10.04
C PHE A 466 28.35 -11.24 9.16
N ASP A 467 27.70 -10.08 9.04
CA ASP A 467 28.27 -8.96 8.31
C ASP A 467 29.36 -8.24 9.14
N PRO A 468 30.25 -7.46 8.50
CA PRO A 468 31.35 -6.78 9.20
C PRO A 468 30.90 -5.87 10.34
N ALA A 469 29.67 -5.32 10.27
CA ALA A 469 29.10 -4.48 11.32
C ALA A 469 28.73 -5.30 12.57
N SER A 470 28.13 -6.50 12.40
CA SER A 470 27.81 -7.39 13.51
C SER A 470 29.07 -7.87 14.24
N LEU A 471 30.16 -8.10 13.51
CA LEU A 471 31.46 -8.46 14.09
C LEU A 471 32.07 -7.30 14.90
N ALA A 472 31.98 -6.06 14.41
CA ALA A 472 32.46 -4.88 15.13
C ALA A 472 31.63 -4.59 16.40
N ILE A 473 30.34 -4.92 16.40
CA ILE A 473 29.46 -4.81 17.57
C ILE A 473 29.84 -5.85 18.63
N LEU A 474 30.07 -7.10 18.23
CA LEU A 474 30.53 -8.17 19.13
C LEU A 474 31.88 -7.84 19.78
N ASP A 475 32.80 -7.26 19.02
CA ASP A 475 34.11 -6.85 19.52
C ASP A 475 34.01 -5.72 20.56
N ARG A 476 33.11 -4.75 20.34
CA ARG A 476 32.79 -3.70 21.32
C ARG A 476 32.12 -4.22 22.58
N ILE A 477 31.21 -5.19 22.47
CA ILE A 477 30.56 -5.81 23.62
C ILE A 477 31.60 -6.56 24.47
N ASN A 478 32.48 -7.34 23.84
CA ASN A 478 33.53 -8.06 24.55
C ASN A 478 34.55 -7.10 25.22
N HIS A 479 34.84 -5.96 24.58
CA HIS A 479 35.67 -4.91 25.18
C HIS A 479 35.01 -4.27 26.42
N VAL A 480 33.69 -4.05 26.38
CA VAL A 480 32.92 -3.52 27.52
C VAL A 480 32.85 -4.52 28.67
N VAL A 481 32.68 -5.82 28.39
CA VAL A 481 32.70 -6.88 29.41
C VAL A 481 34.06 -6.94 30.12
N SER A 482 35.15 -6.86 29.36
CA SER A 482 36.52 -6.80 29.90
C SER A 482 36.78 -5.58 30.81
N LEU A 483 36.13 -4.44 30.53
CA LEU A 483 36.23 -3.23 31.36
C LEU A 483 35.43 -3.33 32.66
N LEU A 484 34.35 -4.12 32.68
CA LEU A 484 33.52 -4.35 33.86
C LEU A 484 34.13 -5.42 34.79
N GLU A 485 34.83 -6.41 34.24
CA GLU A 485 35.53 -7.45 35.02
C GLU A 485 36.79 -6.94 35.75
N THR A 486 37.28 -5.73 35.43
CA THR A 486 38.54 -5.19 35.96
C THR A 486 38.39 -4.10 37.05
N GLY A 487 37.18 -3.86 37.58
CA GLY A 487 36.94 -2.90 38.66
C GLY A 487 37.30 -3.43 40.08
N PRO A 488 37.88 -2.62 41.02
CA PRO A 488 38.41 -3.10 42.30
C PRO A 488 37.34 -3.33 43.39
N GLN A 489 37.47 -4.39 44.19
CA GLN A 489 36.60 -4.70 45.35
C GLN A 489 37.04 -4.01 46.66
N PRO A 490 36.09 -3.63 47.55
CA PRO A 490 36.31 -3.46 48.98
C PRO A 490 35.79 -4.67 49.82
N PRO A 491 36.23 -4.83 51.08
CA PRO A 491 36.36 -6.12 51.75
C PRO A 491 35.15 -6.58 52.60
N MET A 492 35.10 -7.90 52.82
CA MET A 492 34.09 -8.63 53.59
C MET A 492 34.27 -8.56 55.11
N ASP A 493 33.15 -8.57 55.84
CA ASP A 493 33.05 -9.07 57.22
C ASP A 493 31.78 -9.93 57.41
N ASN A 494 31.86 -10.85 58.37
CA ASN A 494 31.21 -12.16 58.44
C ASN A 494 30.17 -12.28 59.59
N VAL A 495 29.49 -13.45 59.70
CA VAL A 495 28.61 -13.99 60.81
C VAL A 495 27.10 -13.91 60.51
N GLY A 496 26.21 -14.91 60.63
CA GLY A 496 26.26 -16.34 60.99
C GLY A 496 24.89 -16.89 61.49
N SER A 497 24.45 -18.06 60.96
CA SER A 497 23.63 -19.15 61.60
C SER A 497 22.07 -19.23 61.64
N ALA A 498 21.57 -20.32 61.02
CA ALA A 498 20.68 -21.42 61.53
C ALA A 498 19.11 -21.34 61.60
N VAL A 499 18.40 -21.90 60.58
CA VAL A 499 17.56 -23.17 60.49
C VAL A 499 16.78 -23.69 61.75
N PRO A 500 15.65 -24.49 61.72
CA PRO A 500 14.66 -24.96 60.68
C PRO A 500 13.13 -24.89 61.03
N LEU A 501 12.26 -25.18 60.03
CA LEU A 501 10.83 -25.61 60.11
C LEU A 501 10.62 -27.06 60.65
N PRO A 502 9.38 -27.49 61.02
CA PRO A 502 8.67 -28.45 60.13
C PRO A 502 7.10 -28.48 60.14
N GLN A 503 6.54 -28.78 58.96
CA GLN A 503 5.53 -29.83 58.58
C GLN A 503 4.03 -29.79 58.97
N SER A 504 3.21 -29.41 57.96
CA SER A 504 2.15 -30.17 57.23
C SER A 504 1.17 -31.15 57.93
N THR A 505 -0.14 -31.03 57.61
CA THR A 505 -1.03 -32.17 57.20
C THR A 505 -2.35 -31.71 56.56
N LEU A 506 -2.72 -32.35 55.44
CA LEU A 506 -3.96 -32.20 54.63
C LEU A 506 -5.07 -33.15 55.12
N SER A 507 -6.36 -32.81 54.88
CA SER A 507 -7.42 -33.70 54.34
C SER A 507 -8.84 -33.08 54.33
N PRO A 508 -9.80 -33.58 53.50
CA PRO A 508 -10.79 -32.78 52.75
C PRO A 508 -12.28 -33.19 52.94
N THR A 509 -13.15 -32.83 51.97
CA THR A 509 -14.54 -33.30 51.64
C THR A 509 -15.69 -32.53 52.36
N SER A 510 -16.87 -32.15 51.82
CA SER A 510 -17.64 -32.47 50.60
C SER A 510 -18.96 -31.65 50.50
N ILE A 511 -19.46 -31.42 49.27
CA ILE A 511 -20.87 -31.55 48.76
C ILE A 511 -21.99 -30.54 49.15
N SER A 512 -22.59 -29.86 48.13
CA SER A 512 -24.05 -29.79 47.76
C SER A 512 -24.50 -28.42 47.19
N GLY A 513 -25.12 -28.36 45.99
CA GLY A 513 -25.74 -27.15 45.37
C GLY A 513 -27.19 -26.86 45.84
N PRO A 514 -28.14 -26.34 45.02
CA PRO A 514 -28.10 -25.49 43.81
C PRO A 514 -29.08 -24.26 43.87
N GLN A 515 -29.25 -23.54 42.73
CA GLN A 515 -30.31 -22.53 42.39
C GLN A 515 -30.00 -21.08 42.85
N THR A 516 -30.26 -19.98 42.13
CA THR A 516 -31.31 -19.66 41.14
C THR A 516 -30.92 -18.38 40.37
N SER A 517 -31.38 -18.26 39.13
CA SER A 517 -31.30 -17.11 38.22
C SER A 517 -32.01 -15.85 38.71
N THR A 518 -31.40 -14.66 38.54
CA THR A 518 -32.12 -13.43 38.16
C THR A 518 -31.17 -12.43 37.49
N SER A 519 -31.54 -11.99 36.29
CA SER A 519 -30.95 -10.92 35.48
C SER A 519 -31.20 -9.54 36.08
N VAL A 520 -30.16 -8.73 36.23
CA VAL A 520 -30.26 -7.26 36.29
C VAL A 520 -29.12 -6.69 35.44
N ALA A 521 -29.50 -5.95 34.40
CA ALA A 521 -28.61 -5.15 33.58
C ALA A 521 -28.00 -4.02 34.43
N LEU A 522 -26.69 -3.83 34.35
CA LEU A 522 -26.01 -2.65 34.85
C LEU A 522 -25.06 -2.12 33.78
N GLU A 523 -25.20 -0.82 33.55
CA GLU A 523 -24.36 0.05 32.76
C GLU A 523 -22.89 -0.11 33.20
N GLU A 524 -21.98 -0.34 32.26
CA GLU A 524 -20.54 -0.34 32.54
C GLU A 524 -19.92 1.05 32.34
N ASP A 525 -19.25 1.47 33.40
CA ASP A 525 -18.53 2.70 33.67
C ASP A 525 -17.27 2.85 32.77
N PRO A 526 -16.96 4.02 32.18
CA PRO A 526 -15.83 4.18 31.24
C PRO A 526 -14.43 4.14 31.89
N THR A 527 -14.34 3.94 33.21
CA THR A 527 -13.11 4.08 34.00
C THR A 527 -12.14 2.90 33.88
N HIS A 528 -12.60 1.72 33.44
CA HIS A 528 -11.77 0.50 33.35
C HIS A 528 -10.99 0.33 32.03
N ALA A 529 -11.09 1.25 31.07
CA ALA A 529 -10.41 1.12 29.78
C ALA A 529 -8.91 1.48 29.80
N LEU A 530 -8.39 2.11 30.88
CA LEU A 530 -6.97 2.49 30.97
C LEU A 530 -6.05 1.45 31.63
N ASP A 531 -6.59 0.36 32.18
CA ASP A 531 -5.81 -0.70 32.84
C ASP A 531 -5.47 -1.87 31.91
N ASN A 532 -6.09 -1.94 30.72
CA ASN A 532 -5.94 -3.04 29.77
C ASN A 532 -5.27 -2.63 28.44
N LEU A 533 -4.38 -1.63 28.45
CA LEU A 533 -3.36 -1.54 27.40
C LEU A 533 -2.13 -2.29 27.92
N PRO A 534 -1.79 -3.46 27.34
CA PRO A 534 -0.53 -4.10 27.67
C PRO A 534 0.60 -3.08 27.44
N GLU A 535 1.41 -2.78 28.45
CA GLU A 535 2.55 -1.85 28.32
C GLU A 535 3.47 -2.26 27.15
N ASP A 536 3.48 -3.56 26.81
CA ASP A 536 4.17 -4.13 25.65
C ASP A 536 3.60 -3.69 24.29
N ASP A 537 2.30 -3.35 24.17
CA ASP A 537 1.66 -2.93 22.91
C ASP A 537 1.91 -1.43 22.60
N ALA A 538 2.24 -0.63 23.62
CA ALA A 538 2.54 0.79 23.49
C ALA A 538 3.95 1.07 22.94
N MET A 539 4.91 0.15 23.09
CA MET A 539 6.25 0.29 22.50
C MET A 539 6.30 0.12 20.98
N ILE A 540 5.24 -0.45 20.39
CA ILE A 540 5.14 -0.86 18.97
C ILE A 540 4.17 0.04 18.18
N ARG A 541 3.19 0.70 18.82
CA ARG A 541 2.27 1.62 18.13
C ARG A 541 2.90 2.97 17.85
N PHE A 542 3.30 3.19 16.61
CA PHE A 542 3.69 4.51 16.09
C PHE A 542 2.51 5.45 15.81
N ASN A 543 1.28 4.93 15.85
CA ASN A 543 0.08 5.68 15.52
C ASN A 543 -0.42 6.50 16.72
N ILE A 544 -0.53 7.81 16.55
CA ILE A 544 -1.11 8.72 17.54
C ILE A 544 -2.65 8.72 17.34
N PRO A 545 -3.46 8.45 18.37
CA PRO A 545 -4.93 8.54 18.30
C PRO A 545 -5.43 9.92 17.82
N ASP A 546 -6.56 9.97 17.11
CA ASP A 546 -7.08 11.25 16.56
C ASP A 546 -7.35 12.30 17.67
N SER A 547 -7.93 11.89 18.80
CA SER A 547 -8.17 12.77 19.96
C SER A 547 -6.87 13.35 20.53
N ALA A 548 -5.84 12.51 20.64
CA ALA A 548 -4.54 12.88 21.19
C ALA A 548 -3.73 13.80 20.25
N ALA A 549 -3.83 13.59 18.94
CA ALA A 549 -3.20 14.47 17.96
C ALA A 549 -3.83 15.87 18.00
N ALA A 550 -5.15 15.94 18.15
CA ALA A 550 -5.90 17.20 18.20
C ALA A 550 -5.68 18.01 19.49
N SER A 551 -5.08 17.44 20.54
CA SER A 551 -4.89 18.14 21.82
C SER A 551 -3.57 18.92 21.95
N ALA A 552 -2.68 18.85 20.95
CA ALA A 552 -1.30 19.33 21.06
C ALA A 552 -1.02 20.71 20.42
N ASN A 553 -1.90 21.20 19.54
CA ASN A 553 -1.69 22.40 18.73
C ASN A 553 -2.20 23.70 19.39
N CYS A 554 -1.97 24.83 18.73
CA CYS A 554 -2.35 26.15 19.24
C CYS A 554 -3.87 26.34 19.36
N GLU A 555 -4.65 25.77 18.44
CA GLU A 555 -6.12 25.80 18.44
C GLU A 555 -6.68 25.07 19.66
N ALA A 556 -6.08 23.95 20.06
CA ALA A 556 -6.46 23.23 21.27
C ALA A 556 -6.27 24.07 22.54
N VAL A 557 -5.21 24.90 22.61
CA VAL A 557 -4.97 25.81 23.72
C VAL A 557 -5.93 27.00 23.69
N LEU A 558 -6.26 27.54 22.50
CA LEU A 558 -7.28 28.59 22.34
C LEU A 558 -8.65 28.15 22.85
N LYS A 559 -8.98 26.86 22.73
CA LYS A 559 -10.23 26.27 23.23
C LYS A 559 -10.27 26.06 24.74
N TRP A 560 -9.20 26.37 25.48
CA TRP A 560 -9.21 26.27 26.94
C TRP A 560 -10.25 27.21 27.57
N PRO A 561 -10.94 26.79 28.65
CA PRO A 561 -11.98 27.61 29.28
C PRO A 561 -11.55 29.03 29.66
N ILE A 562 -10.28 29.23 30.02
CA ILE A 562 -9.71 30.54 30.37
C ILE A 562 -9.78 31.58 29.23
N PHE A 563 -9.85 31.14 27.96
CA PHE A 563 -9.93 32.01 26.79
C PHE A 563 -11.36 32.16 26.24
N ARG A 564 -12.35 31.48 26.84
CA ARG A 564 -13.75 31.52 26.37
C ARG A 564 -14.26 32.96 26.29
N GLY A 565 -14.73 33.35 25.10
CA GLY A 565 -15.26 34.69 24.83
C GLY A 565 -14.22 35.77 24.50
N LEU A 566 -12.91 35.47 24.56
CA LEU A 566 -11.84 36.38 24.14
C LEU A 566 -11.39 36.13 22.70
N VAL A 567 -11.52 34.89 22.26
CA VAL A 567 -11.04 34.39 20.96
C VAL A 567 -12.23 34.04 20.08
N PRO A 568 -12.12 34.22 18.74
CA PRO A 568 -13.12 33.72 17.81
C PRO A 568 -13.20 32.19 17.89
N ASP A 569 -14.33 31.63 17.45
CA ASP A 569 -14.49 30.18 17.33
C ASP A 569 -13.64 29.70 16.15
N VAL A 570 -12.44 29.18 16.44
CA VAL A 570 -11.48 28.69 15.46
C VAL A 570 -11.39 27.18 15.61
N GLU A 571 -11.82 26.45 14.59
CA GLU A 571 -11.62 25.01 14.49
C GLU A 571 -10.23 24.69 13.94
N SER A 572 -9.80 25.39 12.89
CA SER A 572 -8.47 25.22 12.30
C SER A 572 -8.07 26.42 11.46
N PHE A 573 -6.98 27.11 11.83
CA PHE A 573 -6.48 28.27 11.07
C PHE A 573 -6.19 27.94 9.60
N ILE A 574 -5.69 26.74 9.35
CA ILE A 574 -5.25 26.30 8.02
C ILE A 574 -6.41 25.84 7.13
N LEU A 575 -7.42 25.15 7.69
CA LEU A 575 -8.55 24.65 6.89
C LEU A 575 -9.57 25.75 6.59
N GLU A 576 -9.66 26.75 7.46
CA GLU A 576 -10.57 27.89 7.28
C GLU A 576 -9.96 29.05 6.47
N ALA A 577 -8.64 29.05 6.22
CA ALA A 577 -7.97 30.12 5.48
C ALA A 577 -8.45 30.26 4.02
N ASP A 578 -9.00 29.20 3.41
CA ASP A 578 -9.51 29.22 2.03
C ASP A 578 -10.97 29.73 1.91
N ASP A 579 -11.76 29.74 3.00
CA ASP A 579 -13.17 30.15 2.96
C ASP A 579 -13.33 31.68 2.93
N ASP A 580 -12.44 32.43 3.58
CA ASP A 580 -12.43 33.90 3.54
C ASP A 580 -12.01 34.46 2.16
N ASP A 581 -11.30 33.67 1.35
CA ASP A 581 -10.87 34.08 0.00
C ASP A 581 -12.02 33.95 -1.03
N ARG A 582 -13.18 33.37 -0.69
CA ARG A 582 -14.35 33.32 -1.59
C ARG A 582 -15.02 34.67 -1.79
N GLU A 583 -14.93 35.58 -0.83
CA GLU A 583 -15.41 36.97 -0.99
C GLU A 583 -14.36 37.88 -1.68
N SER A 584 -13.11 37.43 -1.82
CA SER A 584 -12.01 38.18 -2.44
C SER A 584 -11.80 37.87 -3.94
N PHE A 585 -12.57 36.92 -4.52
CA PHE A 585 -12.49 36.53 -5.95
C PHE A 585 -12.80 37.65 -6.97
N ASP A 586 -13.29 38.81 -6.54
CA ASP A 586 -13.49 39.99 -7.39
C ASP A 586 -12.30 40.97 -7.39
N ARG A 587 -11.21 40.69 -6.66
CA ARG A 587 -9.93 41.37 -6.87
C ARG A 587 -9.02 40.46 -7.68
N PRO A 588 -8.63 40.85 -8.91
CA PRO A 588 -7.54 40.16 -9.58
C PRO A 588 -6.33 40.25 -8.66
N ARG A 589 -5.83 39.11 -8.17
CA ARG A 589 -4.47 39.02 -7.62
C ARG A 589 -3.59 39.77 -8.61
N PRO A 590 -2.79 40.77 -8.21
CA PRO A 590 -1.93 41.44 -9.15
C PRO A 590 -1.08 40.35 -9.79
N VAL A 591 -1.34 40.12 -11.08
CA VAL A 591 -0.39 39.49 -11.99
C VAL A 591 0.73 40.51 -12.10
N ASN A 592 1.50 40.69 -11.03
CA ASN A 592 2.89 41.03 -11.17
C ASN A 592 3.40 39.90 -12.05
N GLY A 593 3.60 40.21 -13.34
CA GLY A 593 3.98 39.22 -14.33
C GLY A 593 5.05 38.34 -13.72
N CYS A 594 4.89 37.00 -13.82
CA CYS A 594 5.93 36.09 -13.41
C CYS A 594 7.22 36.48 -14.14
N SER A 595 8.03 37.31 -13.48
CA SER A 595 9.47 37.20 -13.49
C SER A 595 9.72 35.72 -13.24
N LEU A 596 10.05 34.96 -14.28
CA LEU A 596 10.41 33.54 -14.15
C LEU A 596 11.78 33.39 -13.44
N GLY A 597 12.18 34.39 -12.63
CA GLY A 597 13.53 34.59 -12.17
C GLY A 597 14.51 34.53 -13.33
N ARG A 598 15.67 33.93 -13.10
CA ARG A 598 16.63 33.58 -14.16
C ARG A 598 16.22 32.34 -14.97
N GLY A 599 15.08 31.71 -14.67
CA GLY A 599 14.66 30.45 -15.25
C GLY A 599 15.52 29.27 -14.81
N VAL A 600 15.33 28.12 -15.46
CA VAL A 600 16.13 26.90 -15.22
C VAL A 600 17.45 27.02 -15.97
N GLN A 601 18.58 27.04 -15.26
CA GLN A 601 19.93 27.13 -15.83
C GLN A 601 20.70 25.84 -15.53
N GLU A 602 21.29 25.23 -16.55
CA GLU A 602 22.05 23.97 -16.36
C GLU A 602 23.37 24.19 -15.62
N ASP A 603 23.97 25.37 -15.77
CA ASP A 603 25.25 25.73 -15.13
C ASP A 603 25.15 25.74 -13.59
N ASP A 604 23.97 26.03 -13.04
CA ASP A 604 23.74 26.10 -11.60
C ASP A 604 23.60 24.72 -10.94
N PHE A 605 23.40 23.65 -11.73
CA PHE A 605 23.07 22.31 -11.21
C PHE A 605 24.10 21.78 -10.22
N THR A 606 25.39 21.99 -10.47
CA THR A 606 26.46 21.48 -9.60
C THR A 606 26.47 22.21 -8.26
N VAL A 607 26.41 23.54 -8.28
CA VAL A 607 26.43 24.37 -7.07
C VAL A 607 25.17 24.16 -6.23
N LEU A 608 24.00 24.16 -6.88
CA LEU A 608 22.73 23.91 -6.21
C LEU A 608 22.65 22.49 -5.65
N SER A 609 23.23 21.49 -6.32
CA SER A 609 23.31 20.13 -5.79
C SER A 609 24.12 20.05 -4.50
N LYS A 610 25.28 20.72 -4.43
CA LYS A 610 26.10 20.79 -3.21
C LYS A 610 25.36 21.49 -2.07
N LYS A 611 24.72 22.63 -2.38
CA LYS A 611 23.91 23.39 -1.43
C LYS A 611 22.72 22.58 -0.89
N PHE A 612 22.03 21.83 -1.75
CA PHE A 612 20.96 20.93 -1.34
C PHE A 612 21.46 19.82 -0.41
N LEU A 613 22.58 19.19 -0.76
CA LEU A 613 23.17 18.12 0.05
C LEU A 613 23.56 18.63 1.44
N ALA A 614 24.15 19.82 1.52
CA ALA A 614 24.63 20.40 2.77
C ALA A 614 23.51 20.92 3.69
N TYR A 615 22.45 21.52 3.14
CA TYR A 615 21.44 22.21 3.96
C TYR A 615 20.08 21.53 4.02
N VAL A 616 19.71 20.69 3.05
CA VAL A 616 18.36 20.10 2.99
C VAL A 616 18.41 18.60 3.24
N HIS A 617 19.24 17.87 2.50
CA HIS A 617 19.36 16.41 2.62
C HIS A 617 19.88 15.95 3.98
N VAL A 618 20.78 16.73 4.62
CA VAL A 618 21.34 16.40 5.94
C VAL A 618 20.30 16.09 7.02
N LYS A 619 19.08 16.61 6.88
CA LYS A 619 17.98 16.42 7.85
C LYS A 619 17.15 15.16 7.59
N ASN A 620 17.12 14.71 6.33
CA ASN A 620 16.39 13.51 5.87
C ASN A 620 17.22 12.85 4.74
N PRO A 621 18.22 12.01 5.08
CA PRO A 621 19.25 11.57 4.13
C PRO A 621 18.77 10.48 3.17
N ILE A 622 17.65 10.67 2.48
CA ILE A 622 16.96 9.66 1.65
C ILE A 622 17.60 9.44 0.27
N LEU A 623 18.76 10.02 -0.02
CA LEU A 623 19.52 9.83 -1.27
C LEU A 623 20.87 9.16 -1.00
N ASP A 624 21.38 8.43 -1.98
CA ASP A 624 22.77 7.95 -2.00
C ASP A 624 23.65 9.04 -2.64
N VAL A 625 24.51 9.67 -1.84
CA VAL A 625 25.32 10.84 -2.27
C VAL A 625 26.25 10.47 -3.43
N ALA A 626 26.89 9.29 -3.36
CA ALA A 626 27.79 8.79 -4.41
C ALA A 626 27.11 8.57 -5.78
N ASP A 627 25.80 8.31 -5.81
CA ASP A 627 25.03 8.08 -7.03
C ASP A 627 24.12 9.26 -7.40
N PHE A 628 24.17 10.34 -6.62
CA PHE A 628 23.32 11.50 -6.80
C PHE A 628 23.72 12.25 -8.07
N LYS A 629 22.74 12.49 -8.92
CA LYS A 629 22.84 13.39 -10.08
C LYS A 629 21.90 14.55 -9.83
N ALA A 630 22.24 15.73 -10.35
CA ALA A 630 21.41 16.93 -10.18
C ALA A 630 19.95 16.64 -10.54
N GLN A 631 19.06 16.84 -9.55
CA GLN A 631 17.61 16.72 -9.71
C GLN A 631 17.00 18.11 -9.60
N LEU A 632 16.02 18.41 -10.44
CA LEU A 632 15.39 19.73 -10.48
C LEU A 632 14.71 20.11 -9.16
N ILE A 633 14.09 19.14 -8.47
CA ILE A 633 13.49 19.39 -7.16
C ILE A 633 14.53 19.70 -6.09
N ALA A 634 15.72 19.08 -6.17
CA ALA A 634 16.84 19.39 -5.29
C ALA A 634 17.38 20.81 -5.55
N CYS A 635 17.45 21.22 -6.83
CA CYS A 635 17.84 22.57 -7.22
C CYS A 635 16.84 23.62 -6.72
N ALA A 636 15.53 23.33 -6.83
CA ALA A 636 14.47 24.19 -6.30
C ALA A 636 14.62 24.41 -4.78
N LEU A 637 14.84 23.34 -4.02
CA LEU A 637 15.07 23.40 -2.58
C LEU A 637 16.36 24.15 -2.22
N ALA A 638 17.43 23.97 -2.99
CA ALA A 638 18.69 24.70 -2.79
C ALA A 638 18.54 26.21 -2.98
N CYS A 639 17.68 26.66 -3.90
CA CYS A 639 17.41 28.08 -4.10
C CYS A 639 16.76 28.74 -2.87
N LEU A 640 16.03 27.96 -2.06
CA LEU A 640 15.37 28.41 -0.82
C LEU A 640 16.20 28.17 0.45
N ALA A 641 17.18 27.27 0.41
CA ALA A 641 18.02 26.97 1.56
C ALA A 641 19.03 28.08 1.83
N SER A 642 19.27 28.39 3.11
CA SER A 642 20.29 29.34 3.57
C SER A 642 21.19 28.67 4.62
N PRO A 643 22.46 29.09 4.76
CA PRO A 643 23.30 28.66 5.87
C PRO A 643 22.67 29.09 7.21
N PHE A 644 22.78 28.23 8.21
CA PHE A 644 22.32 28.54 9.57
C PHE A 644 23.29 29.51 10.24
N GLN A 645 22.76 30.50 10.95
CA GLN A 645 23.52 31.45 11.75
C GLN A 645 22.87 31.54 13.13
N SER A 646 23.60 31.17 14.18
CA SER A 646 23.08 31.14 15.56
C SER A 646 22.92 32.55 16.15
N GLU A 647 23.82 33.47 15.79
CA GLU A 647 23.81 34.85 16.27
C GLU A 647 23.36 35.84 15.19
N LEU A 648 22.14 36.35 15.32
CA LEU A 648 21.77 37.59 14.64
C LEU A 648 22.46 38.74 15.37
N ASN A 649 23.31 39.50 14.67
CA ASN A 649 23.81 40.78 15.16
C ASN A 649 22.61 41.66 15.56
N LEU A 650 22.33 41.76 16.87
CA LEU A 650 21.31 42.62 17.48
C LEU A 650 21.48 44.12 17.17
N ASN A 651 22.56 44.48 16.46
CA ASN A 651 22.85 45.85 16.00
C ASN A 651 22.30 46.17 14.59
N GLY A 652 21.75 45.19 13.87
CA GLY A 652 21.08 45.44 12.59
C GLY A 652 19.60 45.80 12.78
N THR A 653 19.11 46.82 12.09
CA THR A 653 17.67 47.09 12.05
C THR A 653 16.92 45.90 11.43
N PRO A 654 15.64 45.63 11.80
CA PRO A 654 14.85 44.55 11.21
C PRO A 654 14.81 44.58 9.68
N GLU A 655 14.91 45.77 9.08
CA GLU A 655 15.00 45.99 7.63
C GLU A 655 16.35 45.56 7.05
N SER A 656 17.46 45.83 7.75
CA SER A 656 18.82 45.41 7.35
C SER A 656 18.94 43.89 7.31
N VAL A 657 18.46 43.20 8.35
CA VAL A 657 18.47 41.73 8.45
C VAL A 657 17.54 41.10 7.40
N ARG A 658 16.36 41.70 7.17
CA ARG A 658 15.44 41.29 6.11
C ARG A 658 16.07 41.40 4.72
N SER A 659 16.86 42.46 4.47
CA SER A 659 17.57 42.67 3.19
C SER A 659 18.72 41.67 2.97
N SER A 660 19.46 41.32 4.03
CA SER A 660 20.58 40.37 3.95
C SER A 660 20.11 38.94 3.75
N ALA A 661 19.01 38.52 4.40
CA ALA A 661 18.40 37.21 4.20
C ALA A 661 17.72 37.10 2.81
N SER A 662 17.06 38.16 2.33
CA SER A 662 16.46 38.19 0.99
C SER A 662 17.49 38.10 -0.13
N ASN A 663 18.74 38.54 0.08
CA ASN A 663 19.80 38.43 -0.93
C ASN A 663 20.35 37.00 -1.10
N SER A 664 20.02 36.07 -0.20
CA SER A 664 20.56 34.68 -0.20
C SER A 664 19.59 33.62 -0.77
N THR A 665 18.31 33.98 -0.89
CA THR A 665 17.24 33.08 -1.35
C THR A 665 16.61 33.65 -2.62
N ASP A 666 16.39 32.80 -3.61
CA ASP A 666 15.80 33.18 -4.89
C ASP A 666 14.48 32.42 -5.10
N PRO A 667 13.35 32.95 -4.57
CA PRO A 667 12.06 32.26 -4.63
C PRO A 667 11.52 32.14 -6.06
N ASP A 668 11.76 33.13 -6.93
CA ASP A 668 11.31 33.10 -8.33
C ASP A 668 12.02 31.97 -9.10
N THR A 669 13.35 31.87 -8.97
CA THR A 669 14.12 30.80 -9.59
C THR A 669 13.81 29.44 -8.95
N ALA A 670 13.60 29.39 -7.62
CA ALA A 670 13.15 28.17 -6.93
C ALA A 670 11.83 27.65 -7.53
N GLN A 671 10.87 28.55 -7.76
CA GLN A 671 9.58 28.23 -8.35
C GLN A 671 9.72 27.73 -9.80
N ALA A 672 10.64 28.31 -10.59
CA ALA A 672 10.93 27.84 -11.94
C ALA A 672 11.44 26.39 -11.96
N TYR A 673 12.41 26.04 -11.10
CA TYR A 673 12.90 24.67 -10.95
C TYR A 673 11.80 23.72 -10.44
N TYR A 674 11.00 24.15 -9.46
CA TYR A 674 9.90 23.37 -8.91
C TYR A 674 8.84 23.05 -9.98
N LEU A 675 8.39 24.05 -10.76
CA LEU A 675 7.42 23.84 -11.84
C LEU A 675 7.98 22.93 -12.94
N ALA A 676 9.26 23.08 -13.28
CA ALA A 676 9.94 22.22 -14.24
C ALA A 676 10.08 20.76 -13.74
N ALA A 677 10.25 20.55 -12.43
CA ALA A 677 10.22 19.23 -11.81
C ALA A 677 8.79 18.66 -11.80
N LYS A 678 7.79 19.44 -11.37
CA LYS A 678 6.38 19.05 -11.26
C LYS A 678 5.80 18.60 -12.59
N LYS A 679 6.12 19.30 -13.70
CA LYS A 679 5.74 18.92 -15.07
C LYS A 679 6.25 17.53 -15.48
N ARG A 680 7.39 17.09 -14.95
CA ARG A 680 8.02 15.79 -15.25
C ARG A 680 7.59 14.66 -14.31
N MET A 681 7.00 15.00 -13.16
CA MET A 681 6.63 14.04 -12.12
C MET A 681 5.69 12.93 -12.62
N GLY A 682 4.74 13.27 -13.49
CA GLY A 682 3.79 12.31 -14.07
C GLY A 682 4.41 11.28 -15.02
N LEU A 683 5.65 11.50 -15.47
CA LEU A 683 6.39 10.58 -16.35
C LEU A 683 7.17 9.51 -15.58
N ILE A 684 7.30 9.65 -14.26
CA ILE A 684 8.07 8.72 -13.42
C ILE A 684 7.22 7.50 -13.09
N GLU A 685 7.70 6.31 -13.46
CA GLU A 685 7.05 5.05 -13.12
C GLU A 685 7.04 4.78 -11.60
N PRO A 686 6.04 4.05 -11.06
CA PRO A 686 5.99 3.67 -9.65
C PRO A 686 7.27 2.97 -9.18
N SER A 687 8.06 3.67 -8.37
CA SER A 687 9.40 3.28 -7.95
C SER A 687 9.80 4.01 -6.66
N LEU A 688 10.88 3.56 -6.01
CA LEU A 688 11.42 4.28 -4.83
C LEU A 688 11.88 5.69 -5.19
N LEU A 689 12.32 5.92 -6.44
CA LEU A 689 12.64 7.25 -6.96
C LEU A 689 11.41 8.16 -6.99
N GLN A 690 10.25 7.61 -7.36
CA GLN A 690 8.99 8.35 -7.32
C GLN A 690 8.67 8.78 -5.88
N VAL A 691 8.87 7.90 -4.89
CA VAL A 691 8.67 8.21 -3.47
C VAL A 691 9.66 9.29 -3.00
N GLN A 692 10.94 9.20 -3.37
CA GLN A 692 11.95 10.23 -3.07
C GLN A 692 11.53 11.60 -3.62
N CYS A 693 11.08 11.65 -4.87
CA CYS A 693 10.64 12.89 -5.51
C CYS A 693 9.41 13.46 -4.79
N LEU A 694 8.38 12.64 -4.55
CA LEU A 694 7.16 13.06 -3.82
C LEU A 694 7.49 13.60 -2.42
N PHE A 695 8.41 12.95 -1.71
CA PHE A 695 8.89 13.43 -0.42
C PHE A 695 9.52 14.82 -0.54
N PHE A 696 10.42 15.04 -1.50
CA PHE A 696 11.04 16.35 -1.70
C PHE A 696 10.08 17.42 -2.25
N PHE A 697 9.05 17.04 -3.01
CA PHE A 697 7.94 17.95 -3.33
C PHE A 697 7.26 18.44 -2.05
N ALA A 698 6.96 17.53 -1.12
CA ALA A 698 6.38 17.91 0.17
C ALA A 698 7.32 18.80 0.99
N VAL A 699 8.62 18.50 1.02
CA VAL A 699 9.63 19.35 1.69
C VAL A 699 9.67 20.74 1.06
N PHE A 700 9.56 20.85 -0.27
CA PHE A 700 9.52 22.15 -0.96
C PHE A 700 8.28 22.97 -0.55
N GLU A 701 7.11 22.32 -0.50
CA GLU A 701 5.89 22.97 -0.01
C GLU A 701 6.04 23.44 1.45
N MET A 702 6.71 22.67 2.31
CA MET A 702 7.04 23.12 3.68
C MET A 702 8.01 24.31 3.70
N TYR A 703 9.01 24.32 2.81
CA TYR A 703 9.94 25.46 2.68
C TYR A 703 9.22 26.72 2.19
N THR A 704 8.15 26.59 1.42
CA THR A 704 7.32 27.71 0.94
C THR A 704 6.09 27.97 1.82
N LEU A 705 6.00 27.29 2.97
CA LEU A 705 4.93 27.45 3.96
C LEU A 705 3.52 27.13 3.42
N HIS A 706 3.41 26.11 2.56
CA HIS A 706 2.15 25.51 2.08
C HIS A 706 1.91 24.12 2.70
N PRO A 707 1.72 24.02 4.03
CA PRO A 707 1.64 22.74 4.76
C PRO A 707 0.49 21.82 4.32
N LEU A 708 -0.66 22.35 3.88
CA LEU A 708 -1.75 21.54 3.36
C LEU A 708 -1.35 20.85 2.04
N GLN A 709 -0.69 21.58 1.14
CA GLN A 709 -0.16 21.04 -0.11
C GLN A 709 0.98 20.04 0.16
N ALA A 710 1.82 20.32 1.17
CA ALA A 710 2.86 19.41 1.64
C ALA A 710 2.27 18.08 2.13
N TRP A 711 1.18 18.14 2.91
CA TRP A 711 0.49 16.96 3.41
C TRP A 711 0.02 16.05 2.27
N PHE A 712 -0.56 16.59 1.19
CA PHE A 712 -0.96 15.78 0.03
C PHE A 712 0.23 15.02 -0.58
N TYR A 713 1.39 15.66 -0.71
CA TYR A 713 2.59 15.02 -1.25
C TYR A 713 3.20 13.99 -0.29
N PHE A 714 3.26 14.28 1.02
CA PHE A 714 3.71 13.30 2.02
C PHE A 714 2.78 12.09 2.06
N ASN A 715 1.46 12.29 2.08
CA ASN A 715 0.47 11.23 2.03
C ASN A 715 0.64 10.38 0.76
N GLN A 716 0.79 11.03 -0.40
CA GLN A 716 1.04 10.32 -1.66
C GLN A 716 2.35 9.52 -1.61
N ALA A 717 3.43 10.07 -1.05
CA ALA A 717 4.69 9.36 -0.87
C ALA A 717 4.49 8.11 0.01
N CYS A 718 3.79 8.24 1.14
CA CYS A 718 3.46 7.13 2.03
C CYS A 718 2.65 6.04 1.33
N VAL A 719 1.57 6.41 0.62
CA VAL A 719 0.69 5.46 -0.10
C VAL A 719 1.46 4.76 -1.23
N GLN A 720 2.27 5.49 -2.00
CA GLN A 720 3.11 4.88 -3.04
C GLN A 720 4.15 3.92 -2.44
N PHE A 721 4.79 4.30 -1.34
CA PHE A 721 5.74 3.45 -0.63
C PHE A 721 5.08 2.14 -0.17
N LYS A 722 3.92 2.23 0.49
CA LYS A 722 3.11 1.06 0.89
C LYS A 722 2.75 0.18 -0.31
N SER A 723 2.30 0.78 -1.41
CA SER A 723 1.94 0.08 -2.65
C SER A 723 3.11 -0.70 -3.23
N LEU A 724 4.32 -0.12 -3.21
CA LEU A 724 5.54 -0.76 -3.69
C LEU A 724 5.93 -1.96 -2.81
N LEU A 725 5.90 -1.81 -1.49
CA LEU A 725 6.18 -2.90 -0.56
C LEU A 725 5.15 -4.03 -0.69
N TRP A 726 3.86 -3.69 -0.76
CA TRP A 726 2.80 -4.67 -0.97
C TRP A 726 2.95 -5.40 -2.30
N ARG A 727 3.19 -4.68 -3.40
CA ARG A 727 3.42 -5.31 -4.71
C ARG A 727 4.62 -6.26 -4.68
N ARG A 728 5.65 -5.93 -3.91
CA ARG A 728 6.84 -6.76 -3.76
C ARG A 728 6.58 -8.01 -2.94
N SER A 729 5.82 -7.92 -1.85
CA SER A 729 5.47 -9.08 -1.01
C SER A 729 4.68 -10.14 -1.80
N GLN A 730 3.94 -9.72 -2.82
CA GLN A 730 3.20 -10.61 -3.73
C GLN A 730 4.08 -11.30 -4.80
N ARG A 731 5.38 -10.98 -4.91
CA ARG A 731 6.28 -11.59 -5.90
C ARG A 731 6.79 -12.96 -5.44
N ARG A 732 7.11 -13.84 -6.41
CA ARG A 732 7.53 -15.25 -6.21
C ARG A 732 8.85 -15.42 -5.43
N ASN A 733 9.67 -14.37 -5.31
CA ASN A 733 10.91 -14.32 -4.53
C ASN A 733 10.98 -12.96 -3.78
N PRO A 734 10.34 -12.84 -2.61
CA PRO A 734 10.30 -11.58 -1.87
C PRO A 734 11.66 -11.17 -1.25
N HIS A 735 12.61 -12.11 -1.10
CA HIS A 735 13.88 -11.89 -0.39
C HIS A 735 15.09 -11.53 -1.27
N ASN A 736 14.92 -11.33 -2.57
CA ASN A 736 16.03 -10.99 -3.48
C ASN A 736 16.13 -9.46 -3.67
N ILE A 737 16.38 -8.73 -2.59
CA ILE A 737 16.55 -7.26 -2.59
C ILE A 737 18.02 -6.96 -2.31
N SER A 738 18.62 -6.04 -3.07
CA SER A 738 19.99 -5.60 -2.79
C SER A 738 20.04 -4.88 -1.44
N GLN A 739 21.17 -4.99 -0.73
CA GLN A 739 21.36 -4.29 0.55
C GLN A 739 21.17 -2.78 0.39
N LYS A 740 21.64 -2.20 -0.73
CA LYS A 740 21.44 -0.79 -1.09
C LYS A 740 19.95 -0.42 -1.18
N THR A 741 19.14 -1.21 -1.88
CA THR A 741 17.70 -0.97 -1.97
C THR A 741 17.03 -1.08 -0.59
N ARG A 742 17.41 -2.06 0.25
CA ARG A 742 16.87 -2.18 1.61
C ARG A 742 17.19 -0.97 2.48
N ARG A 743 18.44 -0.47 2.45
CA ARG A 743 18.85 0.75 3.18
C ARG A 743 18.06 1.98 2.73
N LEU A 744 17.83 2.12 1.42
CA LEU A 744 16.99 3.20 0.90
C LEU A 744 15.54 3.08 1.39
N GLU A 745 14.97 1.88 1.41
CA GLU A 745 13.62 1.64 1.92
C GLU A 745 13.47 2.00 3.39
N GLN A 746 14.44 1.64 4.22
CA GLN A 746 14.45 2.01 5.63
C GLN A 746 14.42 3.54 5.79
N ARG A 747 15.30 4.25 5.08
CA ARG A 747 15.36 5.72 5.14
C ARG A 747 14.05 6.36 4.68
N LEU A 748 13.48 5.89 3.57
CA LEU A 748 12.21 6.40 3.05
C LEU A 748 11.05 6.16 4.01
N TYR A 749 10.95 4.97 4.60
CA TYR A 749 9.93 4.66 5.60
C TYR A 749 9.98 5.64 6.77
N TRP A 750 11.15 5.77 7.40
CA TRP A 750 11.31 6.62 8.59
C TRP A 750 11.08 8.10 8.28
N SER A 751 11.60 8.61 7.16
CA SER A 751 11.39 10.00 6.75
C SER A 751 9.90 10.29 6.46
N CYS A 752 9.21 9.41 5.74
CA CYS A 752 7.79 9.55 5.42
C CYS A 752 6.92 9.47 6.69
N MET A 753 7.14 8.46 7.53
CA MET A 753 6.38 8.24 8.76
C MET A 753 6.51 9.42 9.72
N LYS A 754 7.75 9.88 9.95
CA LYS A 754 8.04 11.03 10.80
C LYS A 754 7.33 12.29 10.29
N SER A 755 7.44 12.60 9.00
CA SER A 755 6.84 13.82 8.43
C SER A 755 5.31 13.80 8.47
N GLU A 756 4.69 12.62 8.25
CA GLU A 756 3.24 12.46 8.42
C GLU A 756 2.80 12.65 9.87
N CYS A 757 3.54 12.10 10.85
CA CYS A 757 3.22 12.25 12.27
C CYS A 757 3.37 13.69 12.77
N GLU A 758 4.38 14.43 12.28
CA GLU A 758 4.56 15.84 12.60
C GLU A 758 3.38 16.69 12.13
N LEU A 759 2.97 16.54 10.87
CA LEU A 759 1.82 17.27 10.34
C LEU A 759 0.51 16.90 11.03
N ARG A 760 0.32 15.63 11.39
CA ARG A 760 -0.88 15.15 12.07
C ARG A 760 -1.11 15.82 13.43
N CYS A 761 -0.05 16.24 14.12
CA CYS A 761 -0.18 16.94 15.40
C CYS A 761 -0.67 18.39 15.24
N GLU A 762 -0.65 18.92 14.02
CA GLU A 762 -1.07 20.30 13.73
C GLU A 762 -2.33 20.38 12.88
N ILE A 763 -2.51 19.45 11.93
CA ILE A 763 -3.61 19.44 10.97
C ILE A 763 -4.44 18.15 11.12
N PRO A 764 -5.74 18.23 11.41
CA PRO A 764 -6.60 17.06 11.64
C PRO A 764 -7.03 16.39 10.32
N LEU A 765 -6.07 15.83 9.58
CA LEU A 765 -6.31 15.14 8.30
C LEU A 765 -6.12 13.61 8.40
N PRO A 766 -6.76 12.82 7.51
CA PRO A 766 -6.66 11.36 7.52
C PRO A 766 -5.23 10.82 7.34
N LEU A 767 -4.94 9.66 7.93
CA LEU A 767 -3.65 8.99 7.77
C LEU A 767 -3.54 8.23 6.45
N SER A 768 -2.33 8.13 5.90
CA SER A 768 -2.02 7.18 4.81
C SER A 768 -2.00 5.71 5.29
N GLY A 769 -1.89 5.50 6.61
CA GLY A 769 -1.69 4.22 7.26
C GLY A 769 -0.28 3.66 7.07
N ILE A 770 0.75 4.50 6.92
CA ILE A 770 2.15 4.01 6.87
C ILE A 770 2.58 3.37 8.19
N THR A 771 2.08 3.88 9.32
CA THR A 771 2.31 3.35 10.68
C THR A 771 1.67 1.99 10.91
N SER A 772 0.67 1.60 10.12
CA SER A 772 0.04 0.27 10.18
C SER A 772 0.83 -0.80 9.42
N LEU A 773 1.88 -0.40 8.70
CA LEU A 773 2.76 -1.33 8.02
C LEU A 773 3.73 -1.86 9.09
N GLY A 774 3.62 -3.14 9.47
CA GLY A 774 4.54 -3.80 10.41
C GLY A 774 5.95 -3.90 9.85
N TYR A 775 6.63 -2.75 9.77
CA TYR A 775 7.94 -2.60 9.16
C TYR A 775 8.99 -3.19 10.10
N PRO A 776 9.82 -4.14 9.63
CA PRO A 776 10.60 -5.01 10.52
C PRO A 776 11.81 -4.31 11.15
N ASP A 777 12.31 -3.22 10.58
CA ASP A 777 13.55 -2.58 11.00
C ASP A 777 13.26 -1.39 11.93
N LEU A 778 13.68 -1.49 13.21
CA LEU A 778 13.50 -0.46 14.24
C LEU A 778 14.25 0.86 13.97
N PHE A 779 15.34 0.81 13.20
CA PHE A 779 16.15 1.96 12.79
C PHE A 779 16.76 1.73 11.40
N PRO A 780 17.03 2.80 10.63
CA PRO A 780 17.73 2.69 9.35
C PRO A 780 19.22 2.39 9.56
N SER A 781 19.80 1.53 8.72
CA SER A 781 21.23 1.21 8.77
C SER A 781 22.06 2.29 8.06
N PRO A 782 23.14 2.81 8.68
CA PRO A 782 24.01 3.80 8.05
C PRO A 782 24.80 3.20 6.86
N PRO A 783 25.34 4.04 5.95
CA PRO A 783 26.21 3.63 4.86
C PRO A 783 27.51 3.06 5.42
N SER A 784 28.13 2.17 4.64
CA SER A 784 29.35 1.48 5.07
C SER A 784 30.56 2.41 5.18
N GLU A 785 30.58 3.53 4.43
CA GLU A 785 31.64 4.54 4.52
C GLU A 785 31.57 5.34 5.84
N VAL A 786 30.38 5.63 6.36
CA VAL A 786 30.18 6.37 7.62
C VAL A 786 30.41 5.49 8.86
N ALA A 787 30.25 4.17 8.71
CA ALA A 787 30.47 3.20 9.79
C ALA A 787 31.95 2.85 10.03
N SER A 788 32.86 3.27 9.14
CA SER A 788 34.29 3.02 9.24
C SER A 788 35.03 4.32 9.59
N PRO A 789 35.99 4.33 10.54
CA PRO A 789 36.84 5.49 10.76
C PRO A 789 37.79 5.64 9.56
N ALA A 790 37.37 6.36 8.51
CA ALA A 790 38.23 6.67 7.38
C ALA A 790 39.21 7.79 7.74
N ALA A 791 40.43 7.70 7.20
CA ALA A 791 41.54 8.60 7.45
C ALA A 791 41.19 10.08 7.17
N GLN A 792 41.81 10.97 7.94
CA GLN A 792 41.74 12.42 7.75
C GLN A 792 41.92 12.80 6.25
N PRO A 793 41.15 13.77 5.71
CA PRO A 793 41.33 14.22 4.35
C PRO A 793 42.77 14.67 4.14
N SER A 794 43.41 14.24 3.05
CA SER A 794 44.75 14.71 2.70
C SER A 794 44.71 16.22 2.49
N ALA A 795 45.67 16.95 3.07
CA ALA A 795 45.77 18.41 3.02
C ALA A 795 45.87 19.05 1.61
N LEU A 796 45.81 18.24 0.54
CA LEU A 796 45.82 18.66 -0.85
C LEU A 796 44.43 18.87 -1.48
N ASP A 797 43.33 18.48 -0.82
CA ASP A 797 41.94 18.75 -1.28
C ASP A 797 41.35 20.05 -0.68
N ILE A 798 42.17 20.87 -0.01
CA ILE A 798 41.76 22.12 0.69
C ILE A 798 41.58 23.31 -0.28
N LEU A 799 41.74 23.10 -1.59
CA LEU A 799 41.61 24.19 -2.56
C LEU A 799 40.25 24.13 -3.28
N GLU A 800 39.43 25.14 -2.96
CA GLU A 800 38.24 25.65 -3.66
C GLU A 800 36.93 24.84 -3.55
N ASP A 801 36.30 24.80 -2.36
CA ASP A 801 34.82 24.93 -2.22
C ASP A 801 34.40 25.08 -0.73
N ASP A 802 33.72 26.18 -0.39
CA ASP A 802 33.31 26.53 0.99
C ASP A 802 32.18 25.66 1.60
N ILE A 803 31.57 24.75 0.84
CA ILE A 803 30.37 23.98 1.25
C ILE A 803 30.69 22.48 1.28
N HIS A 804 30.92 21.93 2.49
CA HIS A 804 31.16 20.49 2.67
C HIS A 804 29.97 19.80 3.39
N PRO A 805 29.39 18.71 2.85
CA PRO A 805 28.37 17.95 3.54
C PRO A 805 28.97 17.18 4.74
N GLU A 806 28.39 17.35 5.93
CA GLU A 806 28.79 16.65 7.16
C GLU A 806 27.98 15.34 7.33
N GLU A 807 28.27 14.32 6.51
CA GLU A 807 27.47 13.08 6.45
C GLU A 807 27.37 12.35 7.79
N GLU A 808 28.46 12.28 8.58
CA GLU A 808 28.47 11.62 9.89
C GLU A 808 27.48 12.26 10.86
N LYS A 809 27.54 13.59 11.03
CA LYS A 809 26.62 14.35 11.89
C LYS A 809 25.18 14.27 11.40
N SER A 810 24.96 14.30 10.09
CA SER A 810 23.63 14.07 9.48
C SER A 810 23.04 12.73 9.90
N TRP A 811 23.82 11.65 9.89
CA TRP A 811 23.35 10.32 10.28
C TRP A 811 23.05 10.22 11.76
N PHE A 812 23.91 10.77 12.63
CA PHE A 812 23.63 10.81 14.07
C PHE A 812 22.39 11.64 14.39
N TYR A 813 22.24 12.79 13.75
CA TYR A 813 21.04 13.61 13.88
C TYR A 813 19.79 12.84 13.44
N TYR A 814 19.83 12.17 12.30
CA TYR A 814 18.69 11.43 11.77
C TYR A 814 18.24 10.29 12.70
N LEU A 815 19.17 9.56 13.30
CA LEU A 815 18.86 8.51 14.28
C LEU A 815 18.35 9.08 15.62
N ALA A 816 18.95 10.18 16.09
CA ALA A 816 18.48 10.90 17.27
C ALA A 816 17.06 11.42 17.07
N GLU A 817 16.75 11.94 15.89
CA GLU A 817 15.43 12.45 15.55
C GLU A 817 14.39 11.33 15.52
N ILE A 818 14.68 10.20 14.86
CA ILE A 818 13.78 9.02 14.86
C ILE A 818 13.51 8.51 16.28
N SER A 819 14.55 8.38 17.11
CA SER A 819 14.37 7.93 18.50
C SER A 819 13.55 8.92 19.32
N SER A 820 13.80 10.22 19.17
CA SER A 820 13.00 11.27 19.82
C SER A 820 11.54 11.25 19.39
N ARG A 821 11.27 11.03 18.09
CA ARG A 821 9.92 10.98 17.53
C ARG A 821 9.10 9.84 18.14
N ARG A 822 9.72 8.68 18.38
CA ARG A 822 9.06 7.54 19.04
C ARG A 822 8.65 7.87 20.46
N MET A 823 9.56 8.48 21.22
CA MET A 823 9.30 8.93 22.58
C MET A 823 8.19 10.00 22.62
N ILE A 824 8.25 11.00 21.72
CA ILE A 824 7.25 12.06 21.62
C ILE A 824 5.87 11.48 21.25
N ASN A 825 5.77 10.57 20.27
CA ASN A 825 4.49 9.97 19.89
C ASN A 825 3.87 9.16 21.06
N ARG A 826 4.70 8.49 21.87
CA ARG A 826 4.25 7.81 23.10
C ARG A 826 3.73 8.81 24.13
N ALA A 827 4.45 9.91 24.36
CA ALA A 827 4.00 10.98 25.24
C ALA A 827 2.66 11.58 24.74
N ILE A 828 2.56 11.91 23.45
CA ILE A 828 1.33 12.41 22.81
C ILE A 828 0.16 11.48 23.06
N SER A 829 0.36 10.19 22.86
CA SER A 829 -0.68 9.19 23.08
C SER A 829 -1.10 9.14 24.55
N VAL A 830 -0.17 9.16 25.50
CA VAL A 830 -0.49 9.06 26.94
C VAL A 830 -1.21 10.31 27.46
N PHE A 831 -0.69 11.51 27.22
CA PHE A 831 -1.31 12.72 27.77
C PHE A 831 -2.47 13.24 26.92
N GLY A 832 -2.59 12.86 25.65
CA GLY A 832 -3.66 13.34 24.77
C GLY A 832 -4.92 12.46 24.71
N TYR A 833 -4.86 11.18 25.12
CA TYR A 833 -5.91 10.18 24.83
C TYR A 833 -7.32 10.61 25.26
N ASN A 834 -7.45 11.08 26.51
CA ASN A 834 -8.71 11.50 27.14
C ASN A 834 -8.87 13.03 27.20
N GLY A 835 -8.03 13.78 26.49
CA GLY A 835 -8.05 15.24 26.47
C GLY A 835 -7.79 15.89 27.84
N GLN A 836 -8.17 17.16 27.98
CA GLN A 836 -7.83 17.98 29.14
C GLN A 836 -8.61 17.59 30.42
N GLN A 837 -9.73 16.90 30.29
CA GLN A 837 -10.54 16.47 31.45
C GLN A 837 -9.81 15.40 32.28
N ALA A 838 -9.10 14.48 31.63
CA ALA A 838 -8.33 13.46 32.32
C ALA A 838 -7.17 14.04 33.14
N TRP A 839 -6.62 15.17 32.71
CA TRP A 839 -5.56 15.85 33.47
C TRP A 839 -6.02 16.31 34.85
N VAL A 840 -7.31 16.59 34.99
CA VAL A 840 -7.93 17.01 36.25
C VAL A 840 -8.43 15.82 37.04
N GLN A 841 -9.01 14.81 36.37
CA GLN A 841 -9.62 13.66 37.03
C GLN A 841 -8.61 12.79 37.80
N ASP A 842 -7.41 12.60 37.25
CA ASP A 842 -6.36 11.76 37.85
C ASP A 842 -4.98 12.43 37.73
N VAL A 843 -4.82 13.56 38.44
CA VAL A 843 -3.56 14.32 38.44
C VAL A 843 -2.39 13.52 39.02
N ALA A 844 -2.65 12.58 39.93
CA ALA A 844 -1.63 11.71 40.50
C ALA A 844 -0.91 10.90 39.42
N ARG A 845 -1.70 10.25 38.55
CA ARG A 845 -1.19 9.50 37.39
C ARG A 845 -0.48 10.39 36.37
N VAL A 846 -0.99 11.61 36.14
CA VAL A 846 -0.32 12.57 35.24
C VAL A 846 1.06 12.97 35.76
N VAL A 847 1.19 13.20 37.07
CA VAL A 847 2.49 13.49 37.71
C VAL A 847 3.45 12.31 37.59
N GLU A 848 2.99 11.10 37.92
CA GLU A 848 3.80 9.88 37.80
C GLU A 848 4.31 9.68 36.36
N LYS A 849 3.42 9.80 35.37
CA LYS A 849 3.80 9.67 33.96
C LYS A 849 4.74 10.80 33.50
N CYS A 850 4.59 12.01 34.02
CA CYS A 850 5.53 13.09 33.73
C CYS A 850 6.94 12.77 34.26
N GLU A 851 7.05 12.28 35.49
CA GLU A 851 8.33 11.87 36.09
C GLU A 851 8.98 10.72 35.29
N GLU A 852 8.18 9.73 34.84
CA GLU A 852 8.63 8.63 33.97
C GLU A 852 9.20 9.16 32.64
N PHE A 853 8.45 10.03 31.94
CA PHE A 853 8.89 10.56 30.65
C PHE A 853 10.08 11.52 30.78
N ASP A 854 10.18 12.32 31.84
CA ASP A 854 11.37 13.14 32.06
C ASP A 854 12.62 12.27 32.26
N GLY A 855 12.50 11.17 33.02
CA GLY A 855 13.53 10.14 33.13
C GLY A 855 13.95 9.59 31.76
N HIS A 856 12.99 9.25 30.89
CA HIS A 856 13.27 8.79 29.53
C HIS A 856 13.99 9.85 28.67
N ILE A 857 13.58 11.13 28.77
CA ILE A 857 14.24 12.24 28.06
C ILE A 857 15.69 12.39 28.55
N ASN A 858 15.93 12.27 29.87
CA ASN A 858 17.27 12.34 30.44
C ASN A 858 18.17 11.21 29.93
N VAL A 859 17.66 9.98 29.92
CA VAL A 859 18.37 8.82 29.35
C VAL A 859 18.65 9.04 27.86
N TRP A 860 17.68 9.50 27.08
CA TRP A 860 17.89 9.80 25.66
C TRP A 860 18.99 10.86 25.45
N CYS A 861 18.98 11.95 26.23
CA CYS A 861 20.01 12.99 26.18
C CYS A 861 21.41 12.45 26.48
N LEU A 862 21.55 11.53 27.44
CA LEU A 862 22.83 10.90 27.79
C LEU A 862 23.42 10.04 26.67
N HIS A 863 22.56 9.49 25.80
CA HIS A 863 22.97 8.64 24.68
C HIS A 863 23.25 9.43 23.39
N ILE A 864 23.15 10.76 23.41
CA ILE A 864 23.46 11.59 22.25
C ILE A 864 24.99 11.61 22.01
N PRO A 865 25.47 11.19 20.82
CA PRO A 865 26.90 11.17 20.49
C PRO A 865 27.56 12.55 20.62
N SER A 866 28.82 12.59 21.03
CA SER A 866 29.58 13.84 21.25
C SER A 866 29.67 14.73 20.00
N GLN A 867 29.60 14.14 18.79
CA GLN A 867 29.63 14.84 17.50
C GLN A 867 28.40 15.75 17.28
N ILE A 868 27.30 15.48 17.97
CA ILE A 868 26.04 16.23 17.86
C ILE A 868 25.49 16.65 19.23
N ASN A 869 26.32 16.62 20.26
CA ASN A 869 25.93 16.97 21.63
C ASN A 869 26.02 18.49 21.82
N TRP A 870 24.91 19.11 22.21
CA TRP A 870 24.78 20.56 22.41
C TRP A 870 25.56 21.11 23.60
N GLN A 871 26.05 20.25 24.50
CA GLN A 871 26.95 20.67 25.58
C GLN A 871 28.35 21.05 25.05
N ASN A 872 28.69 20.65 23.83
CA ASN A 872 29.93 21.03 23.19
C ASN A 872 29.83 22.45 22.58
N ARG A 873 30.53 23.42 23.19
CA ARG A 873 30.50 24.82 22.76
C ARG A 873 31.00 25.05 21.34
N ASP A 874 31.89 24.19 20.85
CA ASP A 874 32.44 24.25 19.49
C ASP A 874 31.38 23.97 18.41
N LEU A 875 30.24 23.39 18.80
CA LEU A 875 29.13 23.04 17.91
C LEU A 875 27.92 23.99 18.01
N SER A 876 28.04 25.10 18.75
CA SER A 876 26.95 26.08 18.99
C SER A 876 26.38 26.72 17.72
N ASN A 877 27.16 26.78 16.64
CA ASN A 877 26.73 27.27 15.33
C ASN A 877 26.23 26.16 14.39
N ASN A 878 26.08 24.92 14.86
CA ASN A 878 25.59 23.81 14.04
C ASN A 878 24.06 23.68 14.13
N GLU A 879 23.38 23.79 12.99
CA GLU A 879 21.91 23.71 12.90
C GLU A 879 21.34 22.40 13.49
N LEU A 880 21.99 21.26 13.22
CA LEU A 880 21.49 19.95 13.65
C LEU A 880 21.55 19.82 15.18
N VAL A 881 22.61 20.34 15.80
CA VAL A 881 22.80 20.33 17.26
C VAL A 881 21.73 21.18 17.95
N HIS A 882 21.49 22.39 17.42
CA HIS A 882 20.43 23.27 17.90
C HIS A 882 19.05 22.60 17.82
N PHE A 883 18.76 21.88 16.72
CA PHE A 883 17.51 21.15 16.59
C PHE A 883 17.35 20.03 17.61
N ILE A 884 18.39 19.27 17.91
CA ILE A 884 18.31 18.20 18.92
C ILE A 884 18.06 18.78 20.31
N GLN A 885 18.78 19.85 20.68
CA GLN A 885 18.52 20.57 21.93
C GLN A 885 17.05 21.03 21.99
N ASN A 886 16.56 21.65 20.92
CA ASN A 886 15.18 22.11 20.84
C ASN A 886 14.17 20.95 20.97
N ARG A 887 14.46 19.75 20.45
CA ARG A 887 13.61 18.55 20.63
C ARG A 887 13.56 18.11 22.09
N ALA A 888 14.69 18.10 22.79
CA ALA A 888 14.74 17.74 24.21
C ALA A 888 13.86 18.70 25.04
N THR A 889 14.08 20.00 24.86
CA THR A 889 13.39 21.05 25.62
C THR A 889 11.89 21.10 25.24
N SER A 890 11.54 20.95 23.96
CA SER A 890 10.14 20.91 23.51
C SER A 890 9.39 19.69 24.03
N CYS A 891 10.05 18.52 24.10
CA CYS A 891 9.43 17.33 24.68
C CYS A 891 9.14 17.50 26.17
N ARG A 892 10.07 18.12 26.93
CA ARG A 892 9.85 18.47 28.34
C ARG A 892 8.72 19.47 28.49
N GLU A 893 8.73 20.55 27.71
CA GLU A 893 7.66 21.57 27.74
C GLU A 893 6.29 20.91 27.54
N TRP A 894 6.18 20.02 26.55
CA TRP A 894 4.95 19.32 26.21
C TRP A 894 4.41 18.43 27.35
N ILE A 895 5.23 17.59 27.98
CA ILE A 895 4.77 16.73 29.11
C ILE A 895 4.39 17.54 30.36
N HIS A 896 4.86 18.79 30.48
CA HIS A 896 4.50 19.67 31.60
C HIS A 896 3.27 20.56 31.32
N ARG A 897 2.80 20.68 30.06
CA ARG A 897 1.60 21.48 29.72
C ARG A 897 0.34 21.16 30.54
N PRO A 898 0.03 19.87 30.85
CA PRO A 898 -1.13 19.54 31.65
C PRO A 898 -1.19 20.25 33.00
N PHE A 899 -0.02 20.54 33.60
CA PHE A 899 0.06 21.21 34.89
C PHE A 899 -0.28 22.70 34.81
N VAL A 900 0.06 23.36 33.70
CA VAL A 900 -0.41 24.75 33.46
C VAL A 900 -1.93 24.76 33.36
N TYR A 901 -2.51 23.82 32.62
CA TYR A 901 -3.97 23.69 32.56
C TYR A 901 -4.59 23.45 33.94
N TYR A 902 -4.03 22.54 34.74
CA TYR A 902 -4.50 22.22 36.08
C TYR A 902 -4.48 23.46 36.99
N VAL A 903 -3.34 24.15 37.09
CA VAL A 903 -3.18 25.35 37.93
C VAL A 903 -4.12 26.47 37.50
N VAL A 904 -4.35 26.66 36.19
CA VAL A 904 -5.22 27.72 35.67
C VAL A 904 -6.71 27.46 35.97
N HIS A 905 -7.15 26.20 36.08
CA HIS A 905 -8.57 25.86 36.15
C HIS A 905 -9.05 25.26 37.49
N GLN A 906 -8.18 24.71 38.35
CA GLN A 906 -8.56 24.09 39.64
C GLN A 906 -8.59 25.07 40.81
N PRO A 907 -9.41 24.89 41.86
CA PRO A 907 -9.46 25.82 42.98
C PRO A 907 -8.07 25.99 43.65
N PRO A 908 -7.73 27.20 44.18
CA PRO A 908 -6.43 27.44 44.80
C PRO A 908 -6.18 26.59 46.05
N ASP A 909 -7.25 26.16 46.73
CA ASP A 909 -7.21 25.31 47.93
C ASP A 909 -7.10 23.81 47.60
N ASP A 910 -6.85 23.45 46.33
CA ASP A 910 -6.72 22.06 45.90
C ASP A 910 -5.50 21.38 46.55
N PRO A 911 -5.64 20.16 47.12
CA PRO A 911 -4.55 19.47 47.81
C PRO A 911 -3.31 19.18 46.95
N TRP A 912 -3.47 19.08 45.62
CA TRP A 912 -2.37 18.81 44.70
C TRP A 912 -1.60 20.06 44.28
N MET A 913 -2.13 21.26 44.57
CA MET A 913 -1.53 22.53 44.16
C MET A 913 -0.04 22.65 44.55
N PRO A 914 0.41 22.30 45.77
CA PRO A 914 1.83 22.39 46.15
C PRO A 914 2.76 21.48 45.32
N ARG A 915 2.25 20.34 44.83
CA ARG A 915 3.04 19.40 44.00
C ARG A 915 2.99 19.76 42.52
N VAL A 916 1.86 20.32 42.05
CA VAL A 916 1.64 20.65 40.65
C VAL A 916 2.21 22.02 40.27
N MET A 917 2.20 23.00 41.18
CA MET A 917 2.67 24.37 40.91
C MET A 917 4.12 24.41 40.37
N PRO A 918 5.12 23.72 40.96
CA PRO A 918 6.48 23.75 40.43
C PRO A 918 6.60 23.15 39.02
N LEU A 919 5.77 22.15 38.69
CA LEU A 919 5.75 21.53 37.37
C LEU A 919 5.11 22.47 36.32
N ALA A 920 4.08 23.22 36.72
CA ALA A 920 3.47 24.24 35.88
C ALA A 920 4.42 25.42 35.63
N GLU A 921 5.09 25.91 36.69
CA GLU A 921 6.14 26.93 36.57
C GLU A 921 7.26 26.45 35.65
N LYS A 922 7.65 25.17 35.74
CA LYS A 922 8.64 24.59 34.84
C LYS A 922 8.22 24.62 33.37
N CYS A 923 6.95 24.34 33.08
CA CYS A 923 6.41 24.46 31.72
C CYS A 923 6.54 25.90 31.18
N LEU A 924 6.24 26.89 32.03
CA LEU A 924 6.33 28.31 31.66
C LEU A 924 7.77 28.76 31.44
N GLU A 925 8.72 28.33 32.29
CA GLU A 925 10.15 28.57 32.10
C GLU A 925 10.63 28.04 30.75
N LEU A 926 10.34 26.77 30.45
CA LEU A 926 10.72 26.12 29.19
C LEU A 926 10.06 26.82 28.00
N SER A 927 8.80 27.25 28.13
CA SER A 927 8.08 27.98 27.10
C SER A 927 8.73 29.33 26.78
N VAL A 928 9.15 30.07 27.81
CA VAL A 928 9.84 31.36 27.66
C VAL A 928 11.24 31.18 27.09
N GLU A 929 12.01 30.19 27.55
CA GLU A 929 13.32 29.84 27.01
C GLU A 929 13.24 29.55 25.50
N LEU A 930 12.32 28.66 25.10
CA LEU A 930 12.11 28.26 23.71
C LEU A 930 11.61 29.41 22.81
N LEU A 931 10.94 30.41 23.37
CA LEU A 931 10.50 31.60 22.64
C LEU A 931 11.63 32.59 22.44
N LEU A 932 12.56 32.70 23.39
CA LEU A 932 13.70 33.61 23.30
C LEU A 932 14.86 33.04 22.47
N ASP A 933 14.95 31.71 22.35
CA ASP A 933 15.97 30.98 21.57
C ASP A 933 15.60 30.82 20.08
N VAL A 934 14.47 31.38 19.62
CA VAL A 934 13.97 31.15 18.26
C VAL A 934 14.75 31.94 17.20
N ASN A 935 15.24 31.26 16.17
CA ASN A 935 15.80 31.91 14.98
C ASN A 935 14.68 32.31 14.00
N LEU A 936 14.21 33.55 14.09
CA LEU A 936 13.07 34.06 13.34
C LEU A 936 13.27 34.06 11.81
N HIS A 937 14.52 34.09 11.33
CA HIS A 937 14.82 34.35 9.93
C HIS A 937 15.32 33.13 9.16
N HIS A 938 15.67 32.05 9.86
CA HIS A 938 16.18 30.85 9.25
C HIS A 938 15.05 30.01 8.61
N ARG A 939 15.11 29.80 7.29
CA ARG A 939 14.13 29.01 6.55
C ARG A 939 14.56 27.55 6.46
N HIS A 940 13.70 26.64 6.92
CA HIS A 940 13.87 25.20 6.80
C HIS A 940 12.52 24.48 6.76
N HIS A 941 12.53 23.15 6.56
CA HIS A 941 11.33 22.31 6.48
C HIS A 941 10.42 22.36 7.73
N GLY A 942 10.91 22.90 8.85
CA GLY A 942 10.19 22.99 10.12
C GLY A 942 9.81 24.40 10.54
N THR A 943 10.09 25.42 9.72
CA THR A 943 9.81 26.83 10.04
C THR A 943 8.34 27.06 10.37
N TRP A 944 7.41 26.45 9.62
CA TRP A 944 5.97 26.55 9.89
C TRP A 944 5.59 25.97 11.28
N PHE A 945 6.14 24.80 11.64
CA PHE A 945 5.91 24.20 12.96
C PHE A 945 6.43 25.10 14.08
N MET A 946 7.58 25.74 13.89
CA MET A 946 8.16 26.64 14.89
C MET A 946 7.30 27.89 15.11
N ALA A 947 6.76 28.47 14.04
CA ALA A 947 5.86 29.63 14.15
C ALA A 947 4.59 29.29 14.95
N ARG A 948 3.98 28.13 14.68
CA ARG A 948 2.79 27.65 15.42
C ARG A 948 3.11 27.26 16.86
N ALA A 949 4.23 26.59 17.09
CA ALA A 949 4.69 26.29 18.45
C ALA A 949 4.97 27.56 19.26
N ALA A 950 5.45 28.64 18.63
CA ALA A 950 5.61 29.93 19.28
C ALA A 950 4.25 30.50 19.75
N MET A 951 3.21 30.41 18.91
CA MET A 951 1.85 30.78 19.31
C MET A 951 1.37 29.96 20.52
N THR A 952 1.51 28.62 20.47
CA THR A 952 1.12 27.74 21.57
C THR A 952 1.79 28.14 22.89
N ARG A 953 3.10 28.37 22.88
CA ARG A 953 3.87 28.79 24.06
C ARG A 953 3.44 30.16 24.58
N ALA A 954 3.19 31.12 23.69
CA ALA A 954 2.68 32.43 24.08
C ALA A 954 1.29 32.31 24.73
N LEU A 955 0.41 31.46 24.22
CA LEU A 955 -0.90 31.20 24.83
C LEU A 955 -0.78 30.56 26.22
N LEU A 956 0.17 29.65 26.45
CA LEU A 956 0.42 29.10 27.79
C LEU A 956 0.82 30.19 28.79
N VAL A 957 1.73 31.08 28.38
CA VAL A 957 2.14 32.24 29.20
C VAL A 957 0.97 33.20 29.44
N LEU A 958 0.18 33.51 28.42
CA LEU A 958 -0.98 34.40 28.54
C LEU A 958 -2.09 33.80 29.39
N ALA A 959 -2.30 32.47 29.35
CA ALA A 959 -3.21 31.77 30.24
C ALA A 959 -2.78 31.89 31.70
N ALA A 960 -1.47 31.71 31.97
CA ALA A 960 -0.91 31.90 33.30
C ALA A 960 -1.08 33.34 33.80
N VAL A 961 -0.77 34.34 32.98
CA VAL A 961 -0.95 35.77 33.28
C VAL A 961 -2.42 36.08 33.59
N LYS A 962 -3.34 35.65 32.71
CA LYS A 962 -4.78 35.91 32.86
C LYS A 962 -5.36 35.25 34.10
N SER A 963 -4.86 34.06 34.49
CA SER A 963 -5.34 33.35 35.66
C SER A 963 -5.08 34.10 36.98
N GLY A 964 -4.02 34.91 37.04
CA GLY A 964 -3.57 35.58 38.26
C GLY A 964 -3.09 34.64 39.38
N ARG A 965 -2.86 33.34 39.08
CA ARG A 965 -2.54 32.31 40.09
C ARG A 965 -1.06 32.07 40.29
N PHE A 966 -0.23 32.45 39.33
CA PHE A 966 1.22 32.29 39.38
C PHE A 966 1.81 33.49 40.12
N THR A 967 2.48 33.23 41.25
CA THR A 967 3.09 34.28 42.08
C THR A 967 4.38 34.82 41.45
N GLN A 968 5.09 33.97 40.69
CA GLN A 968 6.30 34.31 39.94
C GLN A 968 6.16 33.83 38.50
N LEU A 969 6.05 34.78 37.56
CA LEU A 969 6.17 34.48 36.14
C LEU A 969 7.66 34.49 35.74
N PRO A 970 8.07 33.69 34.74
CA PRO A 970 9.46 33.67 34.28
C PRO A 970 9.94 35.06 33.84
N GLU A 971 11.23 35.34 34.05
CA GLU A 971 11.83 36.60 33.60
C GLU A 971 11.66 36.78 32.09
N ARG A 972 11.49 38.03 31.63
CA ARG A 972 11.37 38.38 30.20
C ARG A 972 10.18 37.73 29.47
N TRP A 973 9.17 37.20 30.18
CA TRP A 973 7.98 36.60 29.56
C TRP A 973 7.27 37.54 28.56
N LYS A 974 7.25 38.86 28.82
CA LYS A 974 6.68 39.85 27.89
C LYS A 974 7.41 39.88 26.56
N GLN A 975 8.75 39.93 26.63
CA GLN A 975 9.61 39.86 25.44
C GLN A 975 9.43 38.52 24.70
N ALA A 976 9.24 37.42 25.42
CA ALA A 976 8.98 36.12 24.81
C ALA A 976 7.65 36.09 24.02
N VAL A 977 6.58 36.68 24.57
CA VAL A 977 5.28 36.82 23.88
C VAL A 977 5.37 37.76 22.67
N GLU A 978 6.12 38.86 22.78
CA GLU A 978 6.43 39.73 21.64
C GLU A 978 7.20 38.96 20.55
N THR A 979 8.16 38.13 20.95
CA THR A 979 8.95 37.29 20.03
C THR A 979 8.07 36.27 19.29
N ALA A 980 7.06 35.70 19.95
CA ALA A 980 6.08 34.83 19.31
C ALA A 980 5.27 35.57 18.22
N THR A 981 4.87 36.82 18.50
CA THR A 981 4.16 37.67 17.54
C THR A 981 5.05 37.98 16.33
N LEU A 982 6.32 38.34 16.57
CA LEU A 982 7.31 38.54 15.51
C LEU A 982 7.56 37.28 14.68
N ALA A 983 7.53 36.09 15.30
CA ALA A 983 7.68 34.81 14.60
C ALA A 983 6.54 34.55 13.60
N LEU A 984 5.30 34.86 13.97
CA LEU A 984 4.15 34.74 13.06
C LEU A 984 4.19 35.84 11.98
N GLN A 985 4.40 37.10 12.36
CA GLN A 985 4.47 38.25 11.45
C GLN A 985 5.60 38.14 10.43
N ARG A 986 6.71 37.46 10.75
CA ARG A 986 7.79 37.26 9.78
C ARG A 986 7.32 36.50 8.55
N TRP A 987 6.36 35.59 8.70
CA TRP A 987 5.97 34.62 7.67
C TRP A 987 4.53 34.82 7.17
N TYR A 988 3.75 35.69 7.81
CA TYR A 988 2.33 35.99 7.50
C TYR A 988 2.01 36.36 6.02
N GLY A 989 2.98 36.85 5.25
CA GLY A 989 2.81 37.27 3.86
C GLY A 989 3.03 36.12 2.87
N GLU A 990 3.60 35.02 3.35
CA GLU A 990 3.79 33.78 2.62
C GLU A 990 2.79 32.70 3.07
N ALA A 991 2.22 32.82 4.28
CA ALA A 991 1.32 31.85 4.89
C ALA A 991 0.06 32.53 5.48
N PRO A 992 -1.10 32.46 4.81
CA PRO A 992 -2.34 33.12 5.26
C PRO A 992 -2.86 32.63 6.63
N ASP A 993 -2.64 31.35 6.96
CA ASP A 993 -2.99 30.79 8.26
C ASP A 993 -2.21 31.44 9.39
N LEU A 994 -0.92 31.76 9.17
CA LEU A 994 -0.08 32.47 10.14
C LEU A 994 -0.49 33.94 10.30
N LEU A 995 -1.04 34.58 9.26
CA LEU A 995 -1.62 35.93 9.37
C LEU A 995 -2.81 35.94 10.33
N ARG A 996 -3.73 34.99 10.16
CA ARG A 996 -4.90 34.87 11.03
C ARG A 996 -4.50 34.51 12.45
N ALA A 997 -3.55 33.59 12.62
CA ALA A 997 -2.97 33.25 13.91
C ALA A 997 -2.34 34.46 14.62
N ALA A 998 -1.59 35.30 13.89
CA ALA A 998 -1.01 36.53 14.42
C ALA A 998 -2.08 37.50 14.91
N SER A 999 -3.12 37.73 14.09
CA SER A 999 -4.23 38.63 14.44
C SER A 999 -4.97 38.16 15.70
N VAL A 1000 -5.23 36.85 15.83
CA VAL A 1000 -5.86 36.29 17.04
C VAL A 1000 -4.94 36.45 18.25
N LEU A 1001 -3.65 36.16 18.11
CA LEU A 1001 -2.69 36.29 19.22
C LEU A 1001 -2.58 37.75 19.69
N GLU A 1002 -2.50 38.72 18.78
CA GLU A 1002 -2.48 40.15 19.10
C GLU A 1002 -3.75 40.59 19.83
N GLY A 1003 -4.92 40.08 19.41
CA GLY A 1003 -6.19 40.30 20.10
C GLY A 1003 -6.18 39.79 21.53
N VAL A 1004 -5.66 38.59 21.77
CA VAL A 1004 -5.52 38.01 23.12
C VAL A 1004 -4.54 38.83 23.97
N ILE A 1005 -3.39 39.21 23.40
CA ILE A 1005 -2.38 40.05 24.08
C ILE A 1005 -3.00 41.38 24.52
N GLY A 1006 -3.71 42.06 23.62
CA GLY A 1006 -4.35 43.35 23.90
C GLY A 1006 -5.36 43.28 25.05
N GLN A 1007 -6.13 42.19 25.14
CA GLN A 1007 -7.13 42.03 26.20
C GLN A 1007 -6.54 41.57 27.53
N VAL A 1008 -5.51 40.70 27.51
CA VAL A 1008 -4.88 40.16 28.73
C VAL A 1008 -3.91 41.15 29.35
N ILE A 1009 -3.10 41.85 28.54
CA ILE A 1009 -2.07 42.78 29.03
C ILE A 1009 -2.62 44.22 29.10
N GLY A 1010 -3.54 44.61 28.21
CA GLY A 1010 -4.08 45.97 28.12
C GLY A 1010 -5.17 46.32 29.15
N THR A 1011 -5.68 45.35 29.92
CA THR A 1011 -6.69 45.58 30.97
C THR A 1011 -6.11 45.91 32.36
N GLY A 1012 -4.80 46.13 32.45
CA GLY A 1012 -4.09 46.55 33.68
C GLY A 1012 -3.69 48.03 33.70
N GLY A 1013 -4.59 48.94 33.31
CA GLY A 1013 -4.43 50.40 33.43
C GLY A 1013 -5.25 50.97 34.58
#